data_AF-A0A8B6GLS6-F1
#
_entry.id   AF-A0A8B6GLS6-F1
#
_cell.length_a   1.000
_cell.length_b   1.000
_cell.length_c   1.000
_cell.angle_alpha   90.00
_cell.angle_beta   90.00
_cell.angle_gamma   90.00
#
_symmetry.space_group_name_H-M   'P 1'
#
loop_
_entity.id
_entity.type
_entity.pdbx_description
1 polymer ?
#
loop_
_entity_poly.entity_id
_entity_poly.type
_entity_poly.pdbx_seq_one_letter_code
_entity_poly.pdbx_strand_id
1 'polypeptide(L)'
;MCIKVSKQLSISSWNVNGLFKRISGNRVCKLDDDNICQIMTADIVGLSETHIPTNEILNYDGYKCFVNCRSSDSNKVRGGLATFFKKEILSGVKLMDKTMDDIMWFKLDKTFFSFDRNVFLCFLYIPPSNSSYTLRTNFDKQIFEKLEADIAKYSISGDVILMGDLNAHINCKELDFITNEVDDSLDNFLPTNYVADSVCKFRNTQVHQKTNNYGKLILDLCTESQLRILNGRTLGDSKGSGSNCLVNSILELWSYDETTIMAASQADIKTKINTATTSPMYFNSYDATTVLGGKVYDGSGHIDSATATKMTWFIQGDDAVKDQAEAWEQQLIDLGQKGHSDISTTYVFAIRSFSDEAGGAIRGDIAFLSAGYVIVIVYITIMLGKFNCLEQRFGLAIAGVVVVGMSIGICFSLASLCGFKYGPLHSVLPFLLLGIGVDDMFVIVGALKNLSDEQQKLPLNERIGKALRHSGASITVTSLTDIMAFFIGATTLLPALRSFCIFAAFGIIALYGLSTTFFVSAMTVDVKRAAARLNACCCFYKHKPEYKPNNCSQKEYLPAFILKFYAPNLLKFPVKIVVLVLTAGLFGLTIWGTVNLEQKFEEKWFLPSDSYAYDYLTASDKYFSSGQEQAGVYCKNIDYFGKKTEMESLYTQLTASNYVVNGTVDSWFKSYTDWLSTTSDASVIAQIDATTKYPLDSTKFYDLLYQFVTTESAGLRFSRNLKFSNTSSVLGLTGSKISFYHPSVKDTVEGFNVLDGIQSLVAGVAGSDCFPYSQIHLTWESNKVIRQELYRNIALAAVCVFIICLVLIANIWTSLMVFSCVALTFVNVGGFMHFWGLTIDVVTCVQLILAIGLAVDYSAHIGHCFMTFQGGRNERVKATLVEIGGPVISGGFSTFLAFVLLAVSKSYVFTTFFKVLFLVVIFGLFHGLVYLPVLLSMIGPGAYFSADRRYQHDKKERDEENGVDNYAMEKQESTTL
;
A
#
# COMPACT_ATOMS: atom_id res chain seq x y z
N MET A 1 -4.65 -15.91 -66.75
CA MET A 1 -5.01 -15.23 -65.48
C MET A 1 -3.88 -15.57 -64.51
N CYS A 2 -2.80 -14.78 -64.50
CA CYS A 2 -1.59 -15.09 -63.73
C CYS A 2 -1.67 -14.42 -62.36
N ILE A 3 -1.81 -15.24 -61.32
CA ILE A 3 -1.72 -14.84 -59.93
C ILE A 3 -0.24 -14.55 -59.63
N LYS A 4 0.08 -13.29 -59.38
CA LYS A 4 1.42 -12.82 -59.00
C LYS A 4 1.59 -13.09 -57.50
N VAL A 5 2.18 -14.22 -57.14
CA VAL A 5 2.61 -14.50 -55.75
C VAL A 5 4.04 -13.99 -55.61
N SER A 6 4.26 -12.89 -54.89
CA SER A 6 5.62 -12.44 -54.56
C SER A 6 6.20 -13.39 -53.50
N LYS A 7 7.10 -14.30 -53.90
CA LYS A 7 7.95 -14.99 -52.92
C LYS A 7 8.86 -13.94 -52.28
N GLN A 8 8.82 -13.80 -50.95
CA GLN A 8 9.83 -13.06 -50.21
C GLN A 8 11.17 -13.80 -50.33
N LEU A 9 12.24 -13.08 -50.70
CA LEU A 9 13.60 -13.63 -50.77
C LEU A 9 14.23 -13.57 -49.38
N SER A 10 14.64 -14.71 -48.83
CA SER A 10 15.28 -14.79 -47.51
C SER A 10 16.81 -14.81 -47.62
N ILE A 11 17.49 -13.95 -46.85
CA ILE A 11 18.96 -13.85 -46.81
C ILE A 11 19.45 -13.93 -45.36
N SER A 12 20.48 -14.74 -45.09
CA SER A 12 21.12 -14.84 -43.78
C SER A 12 22.64 -14.63 -43.88
N SER A 13 23.24 -14.06 -42.83
CA SER A 13 24.69 -13.84 -42.76
C SER A 13 25.21 -14.15 -41.36
N TRP A 14 26.27 -14.96 -41.26
CA TRP A 14 26.78 -15.48 -39.99
C TRP A 14 28.30 -15.44 -39.94
N ASN A 15 28.88 -15.10 -38.78
CA ASN A 15 30.28 -15.41 -38.48
C ASN A 15 30.34 -16.81 -37.85
N VAL A 16 31.09 -17.73 -38.46
CA VAL A 16 31.18 -19.13 -38.00
C VAL A 16 32.47 -19.45 -37.24
N ASN A 17 33.40 -18.51 -37.13
CA ASN A 17 34.69 -18.64 -36.45
C ASN A 17 35.39 -19.98 -36.75
N GLY A 18 35.67 -20.20 -38.03
CA GLY A 18 36.15 -21.44 -38.63
C GLY A 18 35.03 -22.43 -38.91
N LEU A 19 34.87 -22.83 -40.18
CA LEU A 19 33.82 -23.79 -40.57
C LEU A 19 34.11 -25.21 -40.07
N PHE A 20 35.37 -25.55 -39.85
CA PHE A 20 35.78 -26.89 -39.44
C PHE A 20 36.32 -26.88 -38.01
N LYS A 21 35.86 -27.82 -37.19
CA LYS A 21 36.43 -28.13 -35.88
C LYS A 21 37.17 -29.45 -35.93
N ARG A 22 38.24 -29.60 -35.15
CA ARG A 22 38.93 -30.89 -34.99
C ARG A 22 38.35 -31.61 -33.79
N ILE A 23 37.77 -32.79 -34.02
CA ILE A 23 37.28 -33.70 -32.96
C ILE A 23 38.07 -34.99 -33.10
N SER A 24 38.82 -35.37 -32.07
CA SER A 24 39.61 -36.61 -32.03
C SER A 24 40.54 -36.80 -33.24
N GLY A 25 41.12 -35.71 -33.75
CA GLY A 25 42.00 -35.71 -34.93
C GLY A 25 41.30 -35.62 -36.28
N ASN A 26 39.98 -35.86 -36.34
CA ASN A 26 39.18 -35.74 -37.56
C ASN A 26 38.69 -34.31 -37.77
N ARG A 27 38.72 -33.85 -39.03
CA ARG A 27 38.18 -32.55 -39.46
C ARG A 27 36.67 -32.71 -39.67
N VAL A 28 35.84 -32.09 -38.83
CA VAL A 28 34.37 -32.15 -38.89
C VAL A 28 33.82 -30.79 -39.29
N CYS A 29 32.89 -30.77 -40.25
CA CYS A 29 32.21 -29.54 -40.68
C CYS A 29 31.16 -29.14 -39.66
N LYS A 30 31.15 -27.87 -39.24
CA LYS A 30 30.15 -27.33 -38.32
C LYS A 30 28.74 -27.29 -38.93
N LEU A 31 28.61 -27.31 -40.26
CA LEU A 31 27.31 -27.35 -40.95
C LEU A 31 26.58 -28.70 -40.82
N ASP A 32 27.29 -29.76 -40.42
CA ASP A 32 26.71 -31.10 -40.23
C ASP A 32 26.21 -31.32 -38.78
N ASP A 33 26.27 -30.28 -37.94
CA ASP A 33 25.84 -30.29 -36.53
C ASP A 33 24.38 -29.79 -36.41
N ASP A 34 23.51 -30.51 -35.68
CA ASP A 34 22.05 -30.25 -35.63
C ASP A 34 21.70 -28.82 -35.16
N ASN A 35 22.57 -28.20 -34.34
CA ASN A 35 22.39 -26.82 -33.84
C ASN A 35 22.71 -25.73 -34.89
N ILE A 36 23.48 -26.06 -35.94
CA ILE A 36 23.94 -25.10 -36.97
C ILE A 36 23.19 -25.30 -38.30
N CYS A 37 22.59 -26.48 -38.54
CA CYS A 37 21.72 -26.75 -39.70
C CYS A 37 20.60 -25.71 -39.89
N GLN A 38 20.12 -25.07 -38.82
CA GLN A 38 19.09 -24.03 -38.90
C GLN A 38 19.52 -22.80 -39.72
N ILE A 39 20.83 -22.55 -39.87
CA ILE A 39 21.39 -21.45 -40.67
C ILE A 39 21.14 -21.67 -42.17
N MET A 40 21.07 -22.92 -42.61
CA MET A 40 20.90 -23.33 -44.01
C MET A 40 19.42 -23.42 -44.42
N THR A 41 18.59 -22.49 -43.93
CA THR A 41 17.15 -22.41 -44.23
C THR A 41 16.82 -21.28 -45.22
N ALA A 42 17.66 -20.22 -45.25
CA ALA A 42 17.48 -19.07 -46.13
C ALA A 42 17.84 -19.36 -47.59
N ASP A 43 17.29 -18.58 -48.53
CA ASP A 43 17.56 -18.75 -49.96
C ASP A 43 19.00 -18.38 -50.35
N ILE A 44 19.56 -17.41 -49.64
CA ILE A 44 20.96 -16.98 -49.74
C ILE A 44 21.58 -16.98 -48.34
N VAL A 45 22.74 -17.63 -48.16
CA VAL A 45 23.45 -17.70 -46.87
C VAL A 45 24.88 -17.23 -47.05
N GLY A 46 25.33 -16.24 -46.29
CA GLY A 46 26.73 -15.82 -46.20
C GLY A 46 27.40 -16.26 -44.92
N LEU A 47 28.56 -16.88 -45.02
CA LEU A 47 29.39 -17.25 -43.88
C LEU A 47 30.70 -16.46 -43.93
N SER A 48 31.04 -15.83 -42.81
CA SER A 48 32.29 -15.09 -42.59
C SER A 48 33.21 -15.86 -41.66
N GLU A 49 34.52 -15.59 -41.77
CA GLU A 49 35.57 -16.25 -40.98
C GLU A 49 35.58 -17.77 -41.19
N THR A 50 35.60 -18.23 -42.44
CA THR A 50 35.40 -19.66 -42.76
C THR A 50 36.68 -20.49 -42.65
N HIS A 51 37.85 -19.93 -42.92
CA HIS A 51 39.17 -20.58 -42.92
C HIS A 51 39.32 -21.73 -43.95
N ILE A 52 38.80 -21.54 -45.17
CA ILE A 52 38.72 -22.59 -46.20
C ILE A 52 39.45 -22.14 -47.48
N PRO A 53 40.32 -22.98 -48.09
CA PRO A 53 40.97 -22.63 -49.35
C PRO A 53 39.94 -22.42 -50.47
N THR A 54 40.21 -21.45 -51.36
CA THR A 54 39.35 -21.11 -52.51
C THR A 54 39.07 -22.29 -53.46
N ASN A 55 39.93 -23.31 -53.45
CA ASN A 55 39.80 -24.49 -54.32
C ASN A 55 38.98 -25.63 -53.68
N GLU A 56 38.55 -25.50 -52.43
CA GLU A 56 37.76 -26.52 -51.73
C GLU A 56 36.27 -26.34 -52.01
N ILE A 57 35.62 -27.35 -52.59
CA ILE A 57 34.19 -27.33 -52.94
C ILE A 57 33.40 -27.83 -51.73
N LEU A 58 32.58 -26.95 -51.15
CA LEU A 58 31.60 -27.31 -50.12
C LEU A 58 30.28 -27.71 -50.80
N ASN A 59 29.93 -28.99 -50.72
CA ASN A 59 28.63 -29.48 -51.19
C ASN A 59 27.67 -29.56 -50.01
N TYR A 60 26.59 -28.77 -50.06
CA TYR A 60 25.45 -28.87 -49.17
C TYR A 60 24.20 -29.09 -50.03
N ASP A 61 23.36 -30.04 -49.67
CA ASP A 61 22.23 -30.46 -50.50
C ASP A 61 21.29 -29.30 -50.81
N GLY A 62 20.96 -29.11 -52.09
CA GLY A 62 20.10 -28.02 -52.56
C GLY A 62 20.81 -26.67 -52.80
N TYR A 63 22.09 -26.50 -52.44
CA TYR A 63 22.81 -25.23 -52.58
C TYR A 63 24.01 -25.32 -53.53
N LYS A 64 24.42 -24.16 -54.05
CA LYS A 64 25.73 -23.95 -54.69
C LYS A 64 26.54 -22.98 -53.85
N CYS A 65 27.76 -23.37 -53.50
CA CYS A 65 28.69 -22.57 -52.71
C CYS A 65 29.69 -21.82 -53.60
N PHE A 66 29.99 -20.58 -53.23
CA PHE A 66 31.11 -19.80 -53.74
C PHE A 66 32.01 -19.41 -52.55
N VAL A 67 33.28 -19.77 -52.62
CA VAL A 67 34.27 -19.53 -51.55
C VAL A 67 35.29 -18.51 -52.03
N ASN A 68 35.65 -17.58 -51.16
CA ASN A 68 36.76 -16.66 -51.38
C ASN A 68 37.59 -16.59 -50.09
N CYS A 69 38.90 -16.79 -50.17
CA CYS A 69 39.75 -16.77 -48.99
C CYS A 69 41.09 -16.10 -49.25
N ARG A 70 41.64 -15.49 -48.18
CA ARG A 70 42.95 -14.85 -48.16
C ARG A 70 44.05 -15.88 -48.44
N SER A 71 44.94 -15.57 -49.38
CA SER A 71 46.17 -16.34 -49.59
C SER A 71 47.17 -16.05 -48.45
N SER A 72 47.88 -17.08 -47.97
CA SER A 72 48.95 -16.94 -46.97
C SER A 72 50.21 -17.66 -47.48
N ASP A 73 51.38 -17.01 -47.35
CA ASP A 73 52.70 -17.55 -47.69
C ASP A 73 53.10 -18.78 -46.84
N SER A 74 52.47 -18.97 -45.69
CA SER A 74 52.52 -20.22 -44.94
C SER A 74 51.26 -21.03 -45.25
N ASN A 75 51.35 -22.35 -45.45
CA ASN A 75 50.26 -23.29 -45.79
C ASN A 75 49.04 -23.34 -44.82
N LYS A 76 48.71 -22.25 -44.11
CA LYS A 76 47.60 -22.07 -43.17
C LYS A 76 46.62 -21.04 -43.72
N VAL A 77 45.40 -21.48 -43.98
CA VAL A 77 44.31 -20.63 -44.45
C VAL A 77 43.69 -19.85 -43.28
N ARG A 78 43.55 -18.52 -43.40
CA ARG A 78 43.01 -17.64 -42.36
C ARG A 78 41.97 -16.68 -42.91
N GLY A 79 40.83 -16.55 -42.19
CA GLY A 79 39.70 -15.74 -42.64
C GLY A 79 38.96 -16.39 -43.80
N GLY A 80 38.23 -15.60 -44.58
CA GLY A 80 37.53 -16.04 -45.79
C GLY A 80 36.01 -16.01 -45.66
N LEU A 81 35.38 -16.01 -46.83
CA LEU A 81 33.95 -15.94 -47.07
C LEU A 81 33.48 -17.21 -47.79
N ALA A 82 32.32 -17.72 -47.42
CA ALA A 82 31.60 -18.74 -48.18
C ALA A 82 30.14 -18.32 -48.33
N THR A 83 29.64 -18.31 -49.56
CA THR A 83 28.27 -17.88 -49.86
C THR A 83 27.53 -19.01 -50.55
N PHE A 84 26.34 -19.34 -50.04
CA PHE A 84 25.51 -20.42 -50.52
C PHE A 84 24.23 -19.85 -51.15
N PHE A 85 23.91 -20.29 -52.36
CA PHE A 85 22.68 -19.95 -53.06
C PHE A 85 21.90 -21.22 -53.33
N LYS A 86 20.59 -21.24 -53.06
CA LYS A 86 19.75 -22.36 -53.50
C LYS A 86 19.86 -22.55 -55.00
N LYS A 87 19.96 -23.80 -55.47
CA LYS A 87 20.10 -24.12 -56.90
C LYS A 87 18.95 -23.55 -57.74
N GLU A 88 17.76 -23.41 -57.14
CA GLU A 88 16.55 -22.85 -57.76
C GLU A 88 16.72 -21.38 -58.19
N ILE A 89 17.45 -20.58 -57.43
CA ILE A 89 17.61 -19.13 -57.70
C ILE A 89 18.86 -18.82 -58.51
N LEU A 90 19.73 -19.80 -58.74
CA LEU A 90 21.07 -19.61 -59.29
C LEU A 90 21.05 -19.01 -60.71
N SER A 91 20.02 -19.29 -61.51
CA SER A 91 19.88 -18.74 -62.86
C SER A 91 19.70 -17.21 -62.89
N GLY A 92 19.21 -16.63 -61.78
CA GLY A 92 19.13 -15.18 -61.58
C GLY A 92 20.35 -14.55 -60.91
N VAL A 93 21.39 -15.33 -60.57
CA VAL A 93 22.55 -14.85 -59.80
C VAL A 93 23.82 -14.88 -60.65
N LYS A 94 24.53 -13.75 -60.72
CA LYS A 94 25.84 -13.64 -61.38
C LYS A 94 26.91 -13.18 -60.40
N LEU A 95 27.96 -14.00 -60.21
CA LEU A 95 29.16 -13.59 -59.48
C LEU A 95 29.91 -12.51 -60.27
N MET A 96 30.28 -11.42 -59.61
CA MET A 96 31.03 -10.31 -60.19
C MET A 96 32.54 -10.55 -60.07
N ASP A 97 33.33 -9.81 -60.85
CA ASP A 97 34.79 -9.94 -60.85
C ASP A 97 35.35 -9.73 -59.43
N LYS A 98 36.28 -10.61 -59.05
CA LYS A 98 36.92 -10.58 -57.73
C LYS A 98 37.71 -9.29 -57.56
N THR A 99 37.33 -8.48 -56.57
CA THR A 99 37.96 -7.20 -56.27
C THR A 99 38.94 -7.25 -55.11
N MET A 100 38.63 -8.01 -54.06
CA MET A 100 39.48 -8.27 -52.90
C MET A 100 39.17 -9.65 -52.32
N ASP A 101 40.07 -10.24 -51.53
CA ASP A 101 39.83 -11.56 -50.89
C ASP A 101 38.69 -11.52 -49.85
N ASP A 102 38.42 -10.35 -49.30
CA ASP A 102 37.47 -10.09 -48.21
C ASP A 102 36.12 -9.54 -48.67
N ILE A 103 35.92 -9.48 -49.99
CA ILE A 103 34.71 -8.95 -50.63
C ILE A 103 34.24 -9.94 -51.69
N MET A 104 32.94 -10.24 -51.70
CA MET A 104 32.29 -11.00 -52.76
C MET A 104 31.02 -10.30 -53.22
N TRP A 105 31.02 -9.88 -54.48
CA TRP A 105 29.88 -9.21 -55.12
C TRP A 105 29.09 -10.16 -56.00
N PHE A 106 27.77 -10.13 -55.86
CA PHE A 106 26.81 -10.86 -56.66
C PHE A 106 25.78 -9.90 -57.25
N LYS A 107 25.45 -10.06 -58.53
CA LYS A 107 24.34 -9.38 -59.18
C LYS A 107 23.13 -10.32 -59.20
N LEU A 108 22.04 -9.87 -58.60
CA LEU A 108 20.71 -10.48 -58.70
C LEU A 108 19.95 -9.82 -59.86
N ASP A 109 19.51 -10.63 -60.81
CA ASP A 109 18.83 -10.15 -62.01
C ASP A 109 17.40 -9.69 -61.72
N LYS A 110 17.10 -8.46 -62.11
CA LYS A 110 15.81 -7.84 -61.85
C LYS A 110 14.63 -8.57 -62.50
N THR A 111 14.83 -9.17 -63.67
CA THR A 111 13.77 -9.88 -64.40
C THR A 111 13.47 -11.23 -63.76
N PHE A 112 14.48 -11.90 -63.23
CA PHE A 112 14.31 -13.17 -62.53
C PHE A 112 13.60 -13.01 -61.19
N PHE A 113 14.04 -12.05 -60.37
CA PHE A 113 13.49 -11.83 -59.02
C PHE A 113 12.31 -10.86 -58.97
N SER A 114 11.88 -10.31 -60.12
CA SER A 114 10.82 -9.30 -60.21
C SER A 114 11.10 -8.01 -59.40
N PHE A 115 12.37 -7.59 -59.37
CA PHE A 115 12.79 -6.32 -58.78
C PHE A 115 12.67 -5.17 -59.80
N ASP A 116 12.56 -3.93 -59.33
CA ASP A 116 12.52 -2.75 -60.20
C ASP A 116 13.89 -2.48 -60.86
N ARG A 117 14.97 -2.69 -60.09
CA ARG A 117 16.36 -2.58 -60.52
C ARG A 117 17.12 -3.86 -60.19
N ASN A 118 18.30 -4.03 -60.79
CA ASN A 118 19.17 -5.15 -60.38
C ASN A 118 19.62 -4.91 -58.94
N VAL A 119 19.82 -5.96 -58.16
CA VAL A 119 20.35 -5.83 -56.80
C VAL A 119 21.77 -6.36 -56.77
N PHE A 120 22.70 -5.57 -56.26
CA PHE A 120 24.11 -5.92 -56.05
C PHE A 120 24.33 -6.25 -54.59
N LEU A 121 24.51 -7.54 -54.32
CA LEU A 121 24.69 -8.11 -52.99
C LEU A 121 26.18 -8.31 -52.70
N CYS A 122 26.68 -7.67 -51.64
CA CYS A 122 28.05 -7.78 -51.18
C CYS A 122 28.11 -8.53 -49.86
N PHE A 123 28.82 -9.67 -49.87
CA PHE A 123 29.27 -10.32 -48.65
C PHE A 123 30.69 -9.86 -48.34
N LEU A 124 30.93 -9.37 -47.13
CA LEU A 124 32.26 -8.90 -46.72
C LEU A 124 32.64 -9.35 -45.31
N TYR A 125 33.95 -9.47 -45.06
CA TYR A 125 34.49 -9.77 -43.74
C TYR A 125 35.64 -8.83 -43.40
N ILE A 126 35.42 -7.95 -42.44
CA ILE A 126 36.46 -7.05 -41.91
C ILE A 126 37.01 -7.71 -40.63
N PRO A 127 38.30 -8.10 -40.59
CA PRO A 127 38.87 -8.70 -39.40
C PRO A 127 39.00 -7.66 -38.27
N PRO A 128 39.12 -8.08 -37.00
CA PRO A 128 39.31 -7.17 -35.88
C PRO A 128 40.49 -6.20 -36.09
N SER A 129 40.34 -4.94 -35.64
CA SER A 129 41.33 -3.88 -35.87
C SER A 129 42.69 -4.13 -35.22
N ASN A 130 42.72 -4.93 -34.15
CA ASN A 130 43.92 -5.38 -33.46
C ASN A 130 44.51 -6.68 -34.04
N SER A 131 43.95 -7.22 -35.12
CA SER A 131 44.45 -8.47 -35.69
C SER A 131 45.84 -8.28 -36.29
N SER A 132 46.68 -9.31 -36.15
CA SER A 132 48.03 -9.33 -36.75
C SER A 132 48.04 -9.12 -38.26
N TYR A 133 46.92 -9.41 -38.94
CA TYR A 133 46.74 -9.20 -40.37
C TYR A 133 46.52 -7.72 -40.69
N THR A 134 45.58 -7.08 -39.98
CA THR A 134 45.28 -5.65 -40.11
C THR A 134 46.52 -4.78 -39.90
N LEU A 135 47.26 -5.05 -38.82
CA LEU A 135 48.45 -4.29 -38.42
C LEU A 135 49.62 -4.40 -39.41
N ARG A 136 49.68 -5.46 -40.23
CA ARG A 136 50.79 -5.69 -41.17
C ARG A 136 50.53 -5.16 -42.58
N THR A 137 49.27 -4.97 -42.96
CA THR A 137 48.87 -4.81 -44.38
C THR A 137 48.22 -3.48 -44.70
N ASN A 138 48.03 -2.56 -43.74
CA ASN A 138 47.20 -1.36 -43.91
C ASN A 138 45.82 -1.69 -44.52
N PHE A 139 45.24 -2.81 -44.08
CA PHE A 139 44.00 -3.37 -44.62
C PHE A 139 42.86 -2.36 -44.60
N ASP A 140 42.71 -1.64 -43.49
CA ASP A 140 41.60 -0.72 -43.23
C ASP A 140 41.42 0.32 -44.33
N LYS A 141 42.52 0.97 -44.74
CA LYS A 141 42.44 1.99 -45.78
C LYS A 141 42.08 1.38 -47.14
N GLN A 142 42.64 0.20 -47.45
CA GLN A 142 42.42 -0.46 -48.73
C GLN A 142 41.00 -1.00 -48.88
N ILE A 143 40.42 -1.59 -47.82
CA ILE A 143 39.08 -2.18 -47.87
C ILE A 143 38.01 -1.08 -48.01
N PHE A 144 38.12 0.03 -47.28
CA PHE A 144 37.12 1.11 -47.31
C PHE A 144 37.19 1.91 -48.63
N GLU A 145 38.38 2.32 -49.10
CA GLU A 145 38.53 2.96 -50.42
C GLU A 145 37.98 2.07 -51.55
N LYS A 146 38.17 0.75 -51.41
CA LYS A 146 37.66 -0.20 -52.40
C LYS A 146 36.14 -0.37 -52.33
N LEU A 147 35.56 -0.43 -51.13
CA LEU A 147 34.11 -0.48 -50.94
C LEU A 147 33.45 0.78 -51.50
N GLU A 148 33.99 1.97 -51.24
CA GLU A 148 33.50 3.23 -51.81
C GLU A 148 33.48 3.18 -53.35
N ALA A 149 34.59 2.75 -53.97
CA ALA A 149 34.69 2.64 -55.41
C ALA A 149 33.71 1.60 -56.00
N ASP A 150 33.53 0.45 -55.34
CA ASP A 150 32.60 -0.59 -55.78
C ASP A 150 31.13 -0.16 -55.60
N ILE A 151 30.79 0.48 -54.48
CA ILE A 151 29.44 1.01 -54.21
C ILE A 151 29.09 2.08 -55.24
N ALA A 152 29.99 3.05 -55.50
CA ALA A 152 29.79 4.09 -56.50
C ALA A 152 29.61 3.52 -57.92
N LYS A 153 30.32 2.43 -58.25
CA LYS A 153 30.17 1.74 -59.53
C LYS A 153 28.82 1.04 -59.67
N TYR A 154 28.37 0.33 -58.63
CA TYR A 154 27.19 -0.52 -58.71
C TYR A 154 25.88 0.24 -58.49
N SER A 155 25.87 1.28 -57.65
CA SER A 155 24.70 2.13 -57.36
C SER A 155 24.11 2.80 -58.63
N ILE A 156 24.94 3.06 -59.64
CA ILE A 156 24.51 3.59 -60.95
C ILE A 156 23.55 2.63 -61.67
N SER A 157 23.79 1.32 -61.55
CA SER A 157 23.14 0.29 -62.38
C SER A 157 22.16 -0.63 -61.61
N GLY A 158 22.04 -0.43 -60.30
CA GLY A 158 21.19 -1.21 -59.42
C GLY A 158 21.29 -0.77 -57.96
N ASP A 159 20.55 -1.42 -57.08
CA ASP A 159 20.52 -1.14 -55.65
C ASP A 159 21.58 -1.99 -54.94
N VAL A 160 22.21 -1.46 -53.89
CA VAL A 160 23.37 -2.07 -53.24
C VAL A 160 23.00 -2.54 -51.83
N ILE A 161 23.34 -3.79 -51.50
CA ILE A 161 23.18 -4.36 -50.17
C ILE A 161 24.52 -4.88 -49.68
N LEU A 162 24.98 -4.39 -48.53
CA LEU A 162 26.21 -4.85 -47.86
C LEU A 162 25.84 -5.68 -46.64
N MET A 163 26.47 -6.84 -46.46
CA MET A 163 26.26 -7.68 -45.29
C MET A 163 27.49 -8.54 -44.96
N GLY A 164 27.62 -8.92 -43.69
CA GLY A 164 28.75 -9.69 -43.19
C GLY A 164 29.20 -9.23 -41.82
N ASP A 165 30.31 -9.78 -41.33
CA ASP A 165 30.91 -9.33 -40.07
C ASP A 165 31.92 -8.21 -40.33
N LEU A 166 31.54 -7.01 -39.89
CA LEU A 166 32.30 -5.78 -40.08
C LEU A 166 33.22 -5.44 -38.89
N ASN A 167 33.13 -6.19 -37.78
CA ASN A 167 33.82 -5.87 -36.51
C ASN A 167 33.66 -4.39 -36.08
N ALA A 168 32.51 -3.79 -36.41
CA ALA A 168 32.20 -2.38 -36.21
C ALA A 168 31.32 -2.20 -34.97
N HIS A 169 31.68 -1.28 -34.11
CA HIS A 169 30.95 -0.95 -32.89
C HIS A 169 30.56 0.52 -32.92
N ILE A 170 29.26 0.80 -32.76
CA ILE A 170 28.67 2.14 -32.73
C ILE A 170 28.04 2.35 -31.36
N ASN A 171 28.32 3.50 -30.72
CA ASN A 171 27.73 3.89 -29.45
C ASN A 171 26.27 4.31 -29.61
N CYS A 172 25.40 3.93 -28.66
CA CYS A 172 23.97 4.27 -28.64
C CYS A 172 23.65 5.78 -28.48
N LYS A 173 24.67 6.65 -28.43
CA LYS A 173 24.52 8.12 -28.37
C LYS A 173 24.79 8.81 -29.70
N GLU A 174 25.42 8.13 -30.66
CA GLU A 174 25.66 8.64 -32.00
C GLU A 174 24.50 8.19 -32.90
N LEU A 175 23.85 9.15 -33.57
CA LEU A 175 22.72 8.87 -34.45
C LEU A 175 23.22 8.14 -35.70
N ASP A 176 22.58 7.03 -36.05
CA ASP A 176 22.95 6.13 -37.15
C ASP A 176 21.90 6.12 -38.28
N PHE A 177 21.11 7.20 -38.41
CA PHE A 177 20.08 7.36 -39.46
C PHE A 177 20.35 8.57 -40.37
N ILE A 178 19.88 8.47 -41.62
CA ILE A 178 19.97 9.51 -42.63
C ILE A 178 18.76 10.44 -42.45
N THR A 179 18.95 11.76 -42.39
CA THR A 179 17.91 12.72 -41.99
C THR A 179 16.74 12.91 -42.97
N ASN A 180 16.79 12.30 -44.17
CA ASN A 180 15.76 12.37 -45.21
C ASN A 180 15.29 10.96 -45.61
N GLU A 181 14.68 10.22 -44.69
CA GLU A 181 14.26 8.82 -44.85
C GLU A 181 12.98 8.58 -45.68
N VAL A 182 12.50 9.58 -46.43
CA VAL A 182 11.29 9.47 -47.25
C VAL A 182 11.67 9.12 -48.69
N ASP A 183 12.11 7.88 -48.91
CA ASP A 183 12.24 7.32 -50.26
C ASP A 183 11.48 5.99 -50.31
N ASP A 184 10.28 6.02 -50.91
CA ASP A 184 9.29 4.93 -50.97
C ASP A 184 9.76 3.69 -51.76
N SER A 185 10.97 3.72 -52.33
CA SER A 185 11.47 2.69 -53.23
C SER A 185 12.07 1.45 -52.54
N LEU A 186 12.37 1.51 -51.24
CA LEU A 186 12.97 0.41 -50.45
C LEU A 186 11.98 -0.38 -49.58
N ASP A 187 10.72 0.07 -49.46
CA ASP A 187 9.68 -0.58 -48.64
C ASP A 187 9.36 -2.01 -49.10
N ASN A 188 9.70 -2.38 -50.34
CA ASN A 188 9.51 -3.73 -50.86
C ASN A 188 10.48 -4.78 -50.29
N PHE A 189 11.56 -4.37 -49.62
CA PHE A 189 12.59 -5.27 -49.06
C PHE A 189 12.62 -5.31 -47.54
N LEU A 190 11.84 -4.46 -46.87
CA LEU A 190 11.76 -4.40 -45.41
C LEU A 190 10.46 -5.07 -44.94
N PRO A 191 10.43 -5.64 -43.71
CA PRO A 191 9.18 -6.09 -43.11
C PRO A 191 8.16 -4.94 -43.08
N THR A 192 6.87 -5.24 -43.31
CA THR A 192 5.79 -4.24 -43.31
C THR A 192 5.59 -3.51 -41.98
N ASN A 193 6.25 -3.97 -40.91
CA ASN A 193 6.26 -3.38 -39.57
C ASN A 193 7.58 -2.67 -39.22
N TYR A 194 8.45 -2.43 -40.20
CA TYR A 194 9.68 -1.66 -39.99
C TYR A 194 9.33 -0.21 -39.63
N VAL A 195 9.80 0.25 -38.47
CA VAL A 195 9.67 1.63 -38.01
C VAL A 195 11.05 2.27 -38.06
N ALA A 196 11.18 3.38 -38.78
CA ALA A 196 12.38 4.21 -38.79
C ALA A 196 12.78 4.61 -37.35
N ASP A 197 14.06 4.54 -37.03
CA ASP A 197 14.55 4.87 -35.68
C ASP A 197 14.47 6.39 -35.46
N SER A 198 13.38 6.87 -34.82
CA SER A 198 13.30 8.25 -34.35
C SER A 198 14.05 8.48 -33.02
N VAL A 199 14.42 7.40 -32.31
CA VAL A 199 15.15 7.43 -31.02
C VAL A 199 16.01 6.16 -30.86
N CYS A 200 17.28 6.31 -30.47
CA CYS A 200 18.21 5.19 -30.27
C CYS A 200 17.83 4.34 -29.03
N LYS A 201 17.73 3.02 -29.19
CA LYS A 201 17.51 2.07 -28.07
C LYS A 201 18.84 1.64 -27.44
N PHE A 202 18.92 1.61 -26.11
CA PHE A 202 20.10 1.15 -25.37
C PHE A 202 20.34 -0.35 -25.57
N ARG A 203 21.53 -0.71 -26.07
CA ARG A 203 21.99 -2.11 -26.17
C ARG A 203 22.75 -2.50 -24.89
N ASN A 204 22.30 -3.55 -24.21
CA ASN A 204 22.70 -3.88 -22.84
C ASN A 204 23.93 -4.82 -22.77
N THR A 205 25.06 -4.41 -23.34
CA THR A 205 26.35 -5.10 -23.17
C THR A 205 27.48 -4.09 -22.99
N GLN A 206 28.32 -4.27 -21.97
CA GLN A 206 29.41 -3.34 -21.60
C GLN A 206 30.42 -3.04 -22.72
N VAL A 207 30.43 -3.81 -23.82
CA VAL A 207 31.33 -3.67 -24.97
C VAL A 207 30.96 -2.46 -25.87
N HIS A 208 29.73 -1.92 -25.78
CA HIS A 208 29.22 -0.91 -26.71
C HIS A 208 29.21 0.53 -26.17
N GLN A 209 30.04 0.85 -25.18
CA GLN A 209 30.09 2.20 -24.60
C GLN A 209 30.85 3.24 -25.45
N LYS A 210 31.63 2.80 -26.45
CA LYS A 210 32.41 3.68 -27.35
C LYS A 210 32.36 3.17 -28.79
N THR A 211 32.15 4.07 -29.74
CA THR A 211 32.29 3.78 -31.17
C THR A 211 33.75 3.46 -31.48
N ASN A 212 34.02 2.31 -32.14
CA ASN A 212 35.36 1.96 -32.58
C ASN A 212 35.65 2.59 -33.97
N ASN A 213 36.91 2.61 -34.41
CA ASN A 213 37.29 3.27 -35.67
C ASN A 213 36.51 2.72 -36.89
N TYR A 214 36.23 1.41 -36.94
CA TYR A 214 35.41 0.82 -38.00
C TYR A 214 33.95 1.25 -37.94
N GLY A 215 33.38 1.38 -36.74
CA GLY A 215 32.04 1.94 -36.54
C GLY A 215 31.92 3.34 -37.11
N LYS A 216 32.92 4.19 -36.88
CA LYS A 216 32.95 5.54 -37.46
C LYS A 216 33.07 5.50 -38.99
N LEU A 217 34.02 4.73 -39.53
CA LEU A 217 34.24 4.64 -40.98
C LEU A 217 33.02 4.09 -41.73
N ILE A 218 32.28 3.15 -41.13
CA ILE A 218 31.03 2.62 -41.70
C ILE A 218 29.91 3.65 -41.65
N LEU A 219 29.78 4.40 -40.55
CA LEU A 219 28.81 5.49 -40.47
C LEU A 219 29.09 6.56 -41.54
N ASP A 220 30.35 6.96 -41.69
CA ASP A 220 30.78 7.92 -42.70
C ASP A 220 30.48 7.38 -44.12
N LEU A 221 30.88 6.13 -44.41
CA LEU A 221 30.60 5.44 -45.69
C LEU A 221 29.09 5.38 -46.01
N CYS A 222 28.28 4.98 -45.03
CA CYS A 222 26.83 4.87 -45.18
C CYS A 222 26.18 6.23 -45.39
N THR A 223 26.65 7.27 -44.69
CA THR A 223 26.14 8.64 -44.82
C THR A 223 26.48 9.21 -46.19
N GLU A 224 27.72 9.04 -46.65
CA GLU A 224 28.17 9.55 -47.95
C GLU A 224 27.55 8.77 -49.13
N SER A 225 27.37 7.45 -48.98
CA SER A 225 26.82 6.58 -50.03
C SER A 225 25.30 6.40 -49.97
N GLN A 226 24.62 7.10 -49.04
CA GLN A 226 23.18 6.97 -48.76
C GLN A 226 22.71 5.52 -48.50
N LEU A 227 23.54 4.71 -47.84
CA LEU A 227 23.18 3.34 -47.46
C LEU A 227 22.55 3.30 -46.06
N ARG A 228 21.44 2.56 -45.92
CA ARG A 228 20.75 2.38 -44.64
C ARG A 228 21.35 1.22 -43.84
N ILE A 229 21.62 1.43 -42.54
CA ILE A 229 22.10 0.38 -41.62
C ILE A 229 20.89 -0.41 -41.09
N LEU A 230 20.93 -1.75 -41.13
CA LEU A 230 19.80 -2.61 -40.67
C LEU A 230 20.16 -3.50 -39.46
N ASN A 231 21.38 -3.40 -38.95
CA ASN A 231 21.91 -4.30 -37.92
C ASN A 231 21.17 -4.17 -36.57
N GLY A 232 20.57 -5.26 -36.06
CA GLY A 232 19.85 -5.31 -34.78
C GLY A 232 18.46 -4.64 -34.77
N ARG A 233 17.85 -4.44 -35.96
CA ARG A 233 16.57 -3.71 -36.13
C ARG A 233 15.34 -4.61 -36.32
N THR A 234 15.46 -5.92 -36.19
CA THR A 234 14.32 -6.87 -36.15
C THR A 234 14.23 -7.55 -34.79
N LEU A 235 13.00 -7.66 -34.25
CA LEU A 235 12.67 -8.46 -33.06
C LEU A 235 13.31 -9.85 -33.18
N GLY A 236 14.21 -10.20 -32.25
CA GLY A 236 14.86 -11.52 -32.21
C GLY A 236 16.39 -11.54 -32.34
N ASP A 237 17.09 -10.41 -32.29
CA ASP A 237 18.56 -10.37 -32.26
C ASP A 237 19.12 -11.04 -30.98
N SER A 238 19.54 -12.29 -31.19
CA SER A 238 20.52 -13.17 -30.54
C SER A 238 20.51 -13.43 -29.03
N LYS A 239 19.81 -12.66 -28.17
CA LYS A 239 19.61 -13.04 -26.74
C LYS A 239 18.25 -12.72 -26.12
N GLY A 240 17.24 -12.34 -26.91
CA GLY A 240 15.82 -12.52 -26.54
C GLY A 240 15.30 -11.91 -25.22
N SER A 241 16.01 -10.97 -24.56
CA SER A 241 15.52 -10.32 -23.34
C SER A 241 15.50 -8.80 -23.51
N GLY A 242 14.38 -8.23 -23.96
CA GLY A 242 14.19 -6.78 -23.91
C GLY A 242 13.20 -6.22 -24.92
N SER A 243 11.91 -6.51 -24.76
CA SER A 243 10.82 -5.63 -25.27
C SER A 243 9.41 -6.08 -24.91
N ASN A 244 9.22 -7.27 -24.33
CA ASN A 244 7.89 -7.73 -23.96
C ASN A 244 7.55 -7.32 -22.52
N CYS A 245 6.41 -6.63 -22.34
CA CYS A 245 5.85 -6.33 -21.03
C CYS A 245 5.68 -7.64 -20.23
N LEU A 246 6.03 -7.61 -18.94
CA LEU A 246 5.86 -8.78 -18.09
C LEU A 246 4.38 -8.96 -17.76
N VAL A 247 3.84 -10.10 -18.16
CA VAL A 247 2.48 -10.53 -17.86
C VAL A 247 2.55 -11.95 -17.35
N ASN A 248 2.04 -12.20 -16.15
CA ASN A 248 1.87 -13.55 -15.63
C ASN A 248 0.47 -14.05 -16.03
N SER A 249 0.42 -15.10 -16.84
CA SER A 249 -0.82 -15.67 -17.36
C SER A 249 -0.62 -17.15 -17.73
N ILE A 250 -1.71 -17.90 -17.84
CA ILE A 250 -1.67 -19.25 -18.42
C ILE A 250 -1.25 -19.24 -19.89
N LEU A 251 -1.56 -18.17 -20.62
CA LEU A 251 -1.26 -18.03 -22.05
C LEU A 251 0.24 -17.93 -22.34
N GLU A 252 1.03 -17.67 -21.32
CA GLU A 252 2.49 -17.65 -21.36
C GLU A 252 3.08 -18.99 -21.82
N LEU A 253 2.43 -20.12 -21.53
CA LEU A 253 2.87 -21.47 -21.94
C LEU A 253 2.85 -21.70 -23.47
N TRP A 254 2.21 -20.78 -24.20
CA TRP A 254 2.17 -20.73 -25.66
C TRP A 254 2.73 -19.42 -26.20
N SER A 255 3.52 -18.69 -25.40
CA SER A 255 4.14 -17.43 -25.79
C SER A 255 3.14 -16.39 -26.35
N TYR A 256 1.89 -16.45 -25.90
CA TYR A 256 0.79 -15.61 -26.38
C TYR A 256 0.50 -15.72 -27.89
N ASP A 257 0.94 -16.80 -28.55
CA ASP A 257 0.65 -17.02 -29.97
C ASP A 257 -0.74 -17.64 -30.16
N GLU A 258 -1.63 -16.86 -30.79
CA GLU A 258 -3.03 -17.24 -31.00
C GLU A 258 -3.16 -18.53 -31.82
N THR A 259 -2.30 -18.72 -32.82
CA THR A 259 -2.40 -19.88 -33.73
C THR A 259 -2.09 -21.18 -33.01
N THR A 260 -1.05 -21.22 -32.18
CA THR A 260 -0.72 -22.39 -31.35
C THR A 260 -1.73 -22.63 -30.23
N ILE A 261 -2.30 -21.57 -29.64
CA ILE A 261 -3.34 -21.70 -28.61
C ILE A 261 -4.60 -22.35 -29.21
N MET A 262 -5.07 -21.86 -30.35
CA MET A 262 -6.29 -22.36 -31.01
C MET A 262 -6.11 -23.76 -31.60
N ALA A 263 -4.89 -24.18 -31.90
CA ALA A 263 -4.57 -25.52 -32.39
C ALA A 263 -4.34 -26.56 -31.27
N ALA A 264 -4.19 -26.13 -30.01
CA ALA A 264 -3.83 -27.04 -28.91
C ALA A 264 -4.98 -27.98 -28.53
N SER A 265 -4.69 -29.27 -28.39
CA SER A 265 -5.68 -30.23 -27.89
C SER A 265 -5.80 -30.16 -26.35
N GLN A 266 -6.92 -30.64 -25.80
CA GLN A 266 -7.12 -30.67 -24.35
C GLN A 266 -6.06 -31.52 -23.63
N ALA A 267 -5.56 -32.58 -24.26
CA ALA A 267 -4.48 -33.40 -23.73
C ALA A 267 -3.17 -32.59 -23.66
N ASP A 268 -2.81 -31.88 -24.74
CA ASP A 268 -1.60 -31.06 -24.79
C ASP A 268 -1.63 -29.94 -23.74
N ILE A 269 -2.80 -29.33 -23.54
CA ILE A 269 -3.02 -28.30 -22.51
C ILE A 269 -2.76 -28.88 -21.11
N LYS A 270 -3.38 -30.02 -20.77
CA LYS A 270 -3.19 -30.66 -19.46
C LYS A 270 -1.75 -31.08 -19.23
N THR A 271 -1.08 -31.63 -20.25
CA THR A 271 0.33 -32.00 -20.15
C THR A 271 1.18 -30.76 -19.89
N LYS A 272 1.07 -29.71 -20.71
CA LYS A 272 1.86 -28.48 -20.53
C LYS A 272 1.66 -27.84 -19.15
N ILE A 273 0.41 -27.74 -18.68
CA ILE A 273 0.09 -27.15 -17.37
C ILE A 273 0.80 -27.89 -16.23
N ASN A 274 0.84 -29.22 -16.30
CA ASN A 274 1.39 -30.05 -15.23
C ASN A 274 2.91 -30.25 -15.32
N THR A 275 3.52 -30.07 -16.50
CA THR A 275 4.96 -30.30 -16.70
C THR A 275 5.80 -29.03 -16.81
N ALA A 276 5.18 -27.87 -17.08
CA ALA A 276 5.93 -26.63 -17.30
C ALA A 276 6.48 -26.06 -15.99
N THR A 277 7.80 -26.04 -15.87
CA THR A 277 8.54 -25.40 -14.77
C THR A 277 9.20 -24.09 -15.18
N THR A 278 9.13 -23.74 -16.46
CA THR A 278 9.82 -22.58 -17.03
C THR A 278 8.96 -21.95 -18.12
N SER A 279 8.92 -20.63 -18.09
CA SER A 279 8.26 -19.81 -19.09
C SER A 279 8.94 -19.93 -20.46
N PRO A 280 8.23 -20.28 -21.55
CA PRO A 280 8.83 -20.24 -22.89
C PRO A 280 8.98 -18.82 -23.43
N MET A 281 8.27 -17.84 -22.84
CA MET A 281 8.32 -16.43 -23.24
C MET A 281 9.40 -15.64 -22.51
N TYR A 282 9.52 -15.84 -21.20
CA TYR A 282 10.41 -15.06 -20.34
C TYR A 282 11.57 -15.87 -19.76
N PHE A 283 11.59 -17.20 -19.92
CA PHE A 283 12.63 -18.12 -19.45
C PHE A 283 12.86 -18.17 -17.94
N ASN A 284 11.86 -17.77 -17.13
CA ASN A 284 11.94 -17.82 -15.67
C ASN A 284 11.10 -18.97 -15.11
N SER A 285 11.27 -19.26 -13.82
CA SER A 285 10.41 -20.19 -13.09
C SER A 285 8.94 -19.85 -13.30
N TYR A 286 8.18 -20.84 -13.75
CA TYR A 286 6.75 -20.74 -14.00
C TYR A 286 6.03 -21.81 -13.20
N ASP A 287 4.98 -21.40 -12.50
CA ASP A 287 4.14 -22.28 -11.70
C ASP A 287 2.67 -22.04 -12.08
N ALA A 288 2.11 -22.98 -12.84
CA ALA A 288 0.72 -22.93 -13.29
C ALA A 288 -0.27 -22.90 -12.12
N THR A 289 0.12 -23.38 -10.94
CA THR A 289 -0.74 -23.38 -9.75
C THR A 289 -1.01 -21.96 -9.23
N THR A 290 -0.17 -20.98 -9.56
CA THR A 290 -0.31 -19.58 -9.10
C THR A 290 -1.28 -18.75 -9.95
N VAL A 291 -1.51 -19.17 -11.19
CA VAL A 291 -2.43 -18.52 -12.15
C VAL A 291 -3.78 -19.22 -12.25
N LEU A 292 -3.90 -20.47 -11.79
CA LEU A 292 -5.14 -21.23 -11.76
C LEU A 292 -5.75 -21.33 -10.35
N GLY A 293 -7.04 -21.01 -10.26
CA GLY A 293 -7.84 -21.05 -9.03
C GLY A 293 -8.93 -22.12 -9.07
N GLY A 294 -9.33 -22.62 -7.88
CA GLY A 294 -10.32 -23.70 -7.74
C GLY A 294 -9.92 -24.98 -8.46
N LYS A 295 -8.65 -25.36 -8.31
CA LYS A 295 -8.03 -26.52 -8.96
C LYS A 295 -8.61 -27.83 -8.43
N VAL A 296 -8.90 -28.76 -9.33
CA VAL A 296 -9.25 -30.15 -9.04
C VAL A 296 -8.12 -31.04 -9.54
N TYR A 297 -7.62 -31.91 -8.67
CA TYR A 297 -6.54 -32.83 -8.99
C TYR A 297 -7.08 -34.23 -9.31
N ASP A 298 -6.41 -34.92 -10.22
CA ASP A 298 -6.65 -36.34 -10.48
C ASP A 298 -6.01 -37.25 -9.42
N GLY A 299 -6.22 -38.57 -9.53
CA GLY A 299 -5.64 -39.56 -8.60
C GLY A 299 -4.11 -39.65 -8.62
N SER A 300 -3.44 -38.99 -9.58
CA SER A 300 -1.98 -38.89 -9.69
C SER A 300 -1.41 -37.57 -9.17
N GLY A 301 -2.26 -36.66 -8.69
CA GLY A 301 -1.85 -35.35 -8.18
C GLY A 301 -1.64 -34.29 -9.26
N HIS A 302 -2.05 -34.54 -10.50
CA HIS A 302 -2.02 -33.57 -11.60
C HIS A 302 -3.32 -32.75 -11.64
N ILE A 303 -3.22 -31.49 -12.07
CA ILE A 303 -4.37 -30.60 -12.28
C ILE A 303 -5.19 -31.15 -13.45
N ASP A 304 -6.44 -31.54 -13.17
CA ASP A 304 -7.40 -32.03 -14.16
C ASP A 304 -8.31 -30.90 -14.68
N SER A 305 -8.74 -30.01 -13.78
CA SER A 305 -9.57 -28.84 -14.11
C SER A 305 -9.37 -27.68 -13.12
N ALA A 306 -9.79 -26.48 -13.50
CA ALA A 306 -9.75 -25.28 -12.67
C ALA A 306 -10.99 -24.40 -12.96
N THR A 307 -11.50 -23.70 -11.95
CA THR A 307 -12.70 -22.86 -12.07
C THR A 307 -12.41 -21.40 -12.41
N ALA A 308 -11.20 -20.92 -12.12
CA ALA A 308 -10.81 -19.53 -12.33
C ALA A 308 -9.37 -19.42 -12.85
N THR A 309 -9.07 -18.33 -13.56
CA THR A 309 -7.71 -17.98 -13.99
C THR A 309 -7.43 -16.51 -13.65
N LYS A 310 -6.16 -16.19 -13.39
CA LYS A 310 -5.70 -14.84 -13.08
C LYS A 310 -4.64 -14.41 -14.08
N MET A 311 -4.76 -13.17 -14.54
CA MET A 311 -3.75 -12.49 -15.34
C MET A 311 -3.22 -11.30 -14.55
N THR A 312 -1.91 -11.13 -14.50
CA THR A 312 -1.26 -10.06 -13.75
C THR A 312 -0.28 -9.30 -14.65
N TRP A 313 -0.55 -8.02 -14.85
CA TRP A 313 0.32 -7.10 -15.56
C TRP A 313 1.21 -6.37 -14.56
N PHE A 314 2.51 -6.31 -14.84
CA PHE A 314 3.47 -5.62 -13.99
C PHE A 314 3.82 -4.26 -14.59
N ILE A 315 3.71 -3.21 -13.78
CA ILE A 315 3.98 -1.82 -14.17
C ILE A 315 5.22 -1.33 -13.41
N GLN A 316 5.99 -0.42 -14.01
CA GLN A 316 7.13 0.22 -13.36
C GLN A 316 6.65 1.20 -12.28
N GLY A 317 7.18 1.07 -11.07
CA GLY A 317 6.78 1.86 -9.90
C GLY A 317 7.56 3.16 -9.68
N ASP A 318 8.13 3.76 -10.73
CA ASP A 318 8.89 5.02 -10.58
C ASP A 318 7.94 6.22 -10.49
N ASP A 319 8.20 7.12 -9.54
CA ASP A 319 7.40 8.35 -9.36
C ASP A 319 7.32 9.21 -10.63
N ALA A 320 8.33 9.13 -11.51
CA ALA A 320 8.39 9.87 -12.77
C ALA A 320 7.31 9.47 -13.79
N VAL A 321 6.77 8.24 -13.70
CA VAL A 321 5.76 7.70 -14.63
C VAL A 321 4.41 7.47 -13.97
N LYS A 322 4.26 7.91 -12.71
CA LYS A 322 3.07 7.64 -11.90
C LYS A 322 1.76 8.04 -12.58
N ASP A 323 1.68 9.26 -13.13
CA ASP A 323 0.45 9.74 -13.78
C ASP A 323 0.05 8.90 -15.00
N GLN A 324 1.03 8.43 -15.78
CA GLN A 324 0.80 7.57 -16.94
C GLN A 324 0.35 6.17 -16.51
N ALA A 325 0.98 5.62 -15.47
CA ALA A 325 0.60 4.34 -14.87
C ALA A 325 -0.85 4.40 -14.34
N GLU A 326 -1.20 5.44 -13.57
CA GLU A 326 -2.55 5.63 -13.04
C GLU A 326 -3.60 5.77 -14.16
N ALA A 327 -3.26 6.44 -15.27
CA ALA A 327 -4.15 6.55 -16.42
C ALA A 327 -4.38 5.21 -17.13
N TRP A 328 -3.32 4.40 -17.27
CA TRP A 328 -3.42 3.06 -17.85
C TRP A 328 -4.22 2.11 -16.95
N GLU A 329 -3.98 2.16 -15.64
CA GLU A 329 -4.73 1.39 -14.64
C GLU A 329 -6.22 1.69 -14.70
N GLN A 330 -6.62 2.95 -14.89
CA GLN A 330 -8.03 3.33 -15.05
C GLN A 330 -8.65 2.67 -16.28
N GLN A 331 -7.95 2.67 -17.43
CA GLN A 331 -8.44 2.01 -18.64
C GLN A 331 -8.58 0.50 -18.46
N LEU A 332 -7.66 -0.13 -17.72
CA LEU A 332 -7.75 -1.55 -17.39
C LEU A 332 -8.98 -1.85 -16.53
N ILE A 333 -9.26 -1.01 -15.52
CA ILE A 333 -10.46 -1.11 -14.68
C ILE A 333 -11.73 -1.00 -15.54
N ASP A 334 -11.81 0.03 -16.38
CA ASP A 334 -12.98 0.28 -17.24
C ASP A 334 -13.23 -0.92 -18.19
N LEU A 335 -12.16 -1.49 -18.76
CA LEU A 335 -12.24 -2.68 -19.61
C LEU A 335 -12.69 -3.92 -18.82
N GLY A 336 -12.12 -4.13 -17.64
CA GLY A 336 -12.44 -5.26 -16.77
C GLY A 336 -13.89 -5.24 -16.27
N GLN A 337 -14.41 -4.05 -15.93
CA GLN A 337 -15.80 -3.86 -15.53
C GLN A 337 -16.79 -4.02 -16.69
N LYS A 338 -16.41 -3.61 -17.91
CA LYS A 338 -17.23 -3.81 -19.11
C LYS A 338 -17.39 -5.31 -19.43
N GLY A 339 -16.39 -6.13 -19.08
CA GLY A 339 -16.38 -7.57 -19.31
C GLY A 339 -16.30 -7.94 -20.80
N HIS A 340 -16.46 -9.24 -21.08
CA HIS A 340 -16.47 -9.80 -22.43
C HIS A 340 -17.63 -10.79 -22.59
N SER A 341 -18.24 -10.89 -23.78
CA SER A 341 -19.42 -11.75 -24.01
C SER A 341 -19.17 -13.22 -23.71
N ASP A 342 -17.95 -13.68 -23.96
CA ASP A 342 -17.57 -15.09 -23.84
C ASP A 342 -17.06 -15.45 -22.43
N ILE A 343 -16.94 -14.47 -21.52
CA ILE A 343 -16.45 -14.65 -20.15
C ILE A 343 -17.61 -14.38 -19.19
N SER A 344 -17.97 -15.38 -18.39
CA SER A 344 -19.13 -15.31 -17.48
C SER A 344 -19.01 -14.21 -16.43
N THR A 345 -17.83 -14.01 -15.86
CA THR A 345 -17.58 -13.00 -14.83
C THR A 345 -16.12 -12.55 -14.87
N THR A 346 -15.90 -11.24 -14.85
CA THR A 346 -14.58 -10.62 -14.82
C THR A 346 -14.43 -9.82 -13.53
N TYR A 347 -13.32 -10.03 -12.84
CA TYR A 347 -12.94 -9.25 -11.67
C TYR A 347 -11.66 -8.49 -11.99
N VAL A 348 -11.61 -7.20 -11.65
CA VAL A 348 -10.47 -6.33 -11.94
C VAL A 348 -10.02 -5.61 -10.69
N PHE A 349 -8.71 -5.43 -10.55
CA PHE A 349 -8.11 -4.68 -9.47
C PHE A 349 -6.78 -4.09 -9.95
N ALA A 350 -6.60 -2.79 -9.71
CA ALA A 350 -5.34 -2.09 -9.92
C ALA A 350 -4.87 -1.49 -8.60
N ILE A 351 -3.62 -0.99 -8.56
CA ILE A 351 -3.03 -0.42 -7.34
C ILE A 351 -3.86 0.78 -6.85
N ARG A 352 -4.36 1.62 -7.76
CA ARG A 352 -5.27 2.74 -7.45
C ARG A 352 -6.65 2.34 -6.94
N SER A 353 -7.12 1.12 -7.23
CA SER A 353 -8.51 0.71 -6.94
C SER A 353 -8.87 0.84 -5.46
N PHE A 354 -7.94 0.50 -4.56
CA PHE A 354 -8.18 0.62 -3.12
C PHE A 354 -8.39 2.08 -2.69
N SER A 355 -7.53 3.01 -3.13
CA SER A 355 -7.63 4.42 -2.72
C SER A 355 -8.87 5.09 -3.30
N ASP A 356 -9.23 4.75 -4.53
CA ASP A 356 -10.36 5.33 -5.23
C ASP A 356 -11.70 4.89 -4.59
N GLU A 357 -11.86 3.59 -4.30
CA GLU A 357 -13.08 3.05 -3.71
C GLU A 357 -13.22 3.41 -2.22
N ALA A 358 -12.17 3.25 -1.41
CA ALA A 358 -12.21 3.61 0.00
C ALA A 358 -12.39 5.13 0.18
N GLY A 359 -11.67 5.94 -0.61
CA GLY A 359 -11.80 7.40 -0.61
C GLY A 359 -13.14 7.87 -1.18
N GLY A 360 -13.69 7.16 -2.17
CA GLY A 360 -15.01 7.39 -2.74
C GLY A 360 -16.12 7.19 -1.70
N ALA A 361 -16.06 6.10 -0.94
CA ALA A 361 -17.02 5.80 0.14
C ALA A 361 -17.07 6.94 1.19
N ILE A 362 -15.90 7.38 1.65
CA ILE A 362 -15.79 8.47 2.63
C ILE A 362 -16.32 9.79 2.06
N ARG A 363 -16.01 10.10 0.79
CA ARG A 363 -16.52 11.31 0.13
C ARG A 363 -18.03 11.29 -0.05
N GLY A 364 -18.61 10.14 -0.39
CA GLY A 364 -20.06 9.96 -0.51
C GLY A 364 -20.81 10.26 0.78
N ASP A 365 -20.19 9.98 1.92
CA ASP A 365 -20.79 10.17 3.23
C ASP A 365 -20.68 11.62 3.78
N ILE A 366 -19.97 12.53 3.09
CA ILE A 366 -19.86 13.95 3.49
C ILE A 366 -21.24 14.62 3.61
N ALA A 367 -22.23 14.18 2.82
CA ALA A 367 -23.60 14.67 2.93
C ALA A 367 -24.26 14.28 4.26
N PHE A 368 -24.11 13.03 4.71
CA PHE A 368 -24.62 12.56 6.00
C PHE A 368 -23.93 13.27 7.16
N LEU A 369 -22.62 13.44 7.05
CA LEU A 369 -21.81 14.24 7.96
C LEU A 369 -22.37 15.68 8.09
N SER A 370 -22.63 16.34 6.96
CA SER A 370 -23.21 17.69 6.93
C SER A 370 -24.60 17.76 7.56
N ALA A 371 -25.46 16.77 7.30
CA ALA A 371 -26.77 16.68 7.94
C ALA A 371 -26.66 16.49 9.46
N GLY A 372 -25.65 15.76 9.95
CA GLY A 372 -25.38 15.56 11.37
C GLY A 372 -25.10 16.88 12.09
N TYR A 373 -24.31 17.77 11.48
CA TYR A 373 -24.11 19.13 11.99
C TYR A 373 -25.42 19.88 12.15
N VAL A 374 -26.26 19.88 11.11
CA VAL A 374 -27.54 20.61 11.16
C VAL A 374 -28.41 20.10 12.30
N ILE A 375 -28.48 18.78 12.50
CA ILE A 375 -29.25 18.17 13.59
C ILE A 375 -28.71 18.62 14.95
N VAL A 376 -27.39 18.58 15.15
CA VAL A 376 -26.77 19.02 16.42
C VAL A 376 -26.97 20.52 16.64
N ILE A 377 -26.87 21.36 15.60
CA ILE A 377 -27.12 22.81 15.70
C ILE A 377 -28.57 23.10 16.11
N VAL A 378 -29.53 22.40 15.51
CA VAL A 378 -30.95 22.49 15.89
C VAL A 378 -31.13 22.07 17.35
N TYR A 379 -30.49 20.97 17.76
CA TYR A 379 -30.53 20.48 19.14
C TYR A 379 -29.97 21.50 20.15
N ILE A 380 -28.77 22.05 19.90
CA ILE A 380 -28.14 23.08 20.74
C ILE A 380 -29.08 24.29 20.87
N THR A 381 -29.64 24.73 19.74
CA THR A 381 -30.55 25.89 19.70
C THR A 381 -31.78 25.65 20.58
N ILE A 382 -32.35 24.44 20.54
CA ILE A 382 -33.52 24.09 21.34
C ILE A 382 -33.16 23.98 22.83
N MET A 383 -32.03 23.36 23.17
CA MET A 383 -31.70 23.01 24.56
C MET A 383 -31.03 24.14 25.36
N LEU A 384 -30.30 25.06 24.71
CA LEU A 384 -29.63 26.15 25.44
C LEU A 384 -30.63 27.18 26.00
N GLY A 385 -31.73 27.45 25.29
CA GLY A 385 -32.72 28.47 25.66
C GLY A 385 -34.03 27.89 26.20
N LYS A 386 -35.02 28.78 26.37
CA LYS A 386 -36.41 28.41 26.67
C LYS A 386 -37.27 28.61 25.42
N PHE A 387 -38.41 27.92 25.34
CA PHE A 387 -39.36 28.01 24.23
C PHE A 387 -40.15 29.33 24.22
N ASN A 388 -39.45 30.46 24.08
CA ASN A 388 -40.04 31.78 23.84
C ASN A 388 -39.05 32.71 23.11
N CYS A 389 -39.55 33.71 22.38
CA CYS A 389 -38.74 34.55 21.51
C CYS A 389 -37.80 35.54 22.23
N LEU A 390 -37.80 35.57 23.56
CA LEU A 390 -36.94 36.46 24.35
C LEU A 390 -35.77 35.69 24.97
N GLU A 391 -36.06 34.60 25.68
CA GLU A 391 -35.08 33.78 26.39
C GLU A 391 -34.47 32.68 25.53
N GLN A 392 -34.92 32.53 24.29
CA GLN A 392 -34.23 31.68 23.32
C GLN A 392 -32.83 32.22 23.04
N ARG A 393 -31.88 31.32 22.74
CA ARG A 393 -30.44 31.66 22.67
C ARG A 393 -29.81 31.34 21.32
N PHE A 394 -30.48 31.71 20.22
CA PHE A 394 -30.03 31.40 18.86
C PHE A 394 -28.63 31.96 18.54
N GLY A 395 -28.37 33.24 18.87
CA GLY A 395 -27.06 33.85 18.68
C GLY A 395 -25.94 33.17 19.49
N LEU A 396 -26.25 32.69 20.69
CA LEU A 396 -25.29 31.95 21.52
C LEU A 396 -25.01 30.56 20.95
N ALA A 397 -26.03 29.87 20.43
CA ALA A 397 -25.86 28.59 19.74
C ALA A 397 -24.94 28.73 18.52
N ILE A 398 -25.15 29.77 17.69
CA ILE A 398 -24.25 30.08 16.57
C ILE A 398 -22.84 30.36 17.06
N ALA A 399 -22.68 31.17 18.11
CA ALA A 399 -21.36 31.47 18.68
C ALA A 399 -20.63 30.18 19.12
N GLY A 400 -21.37 29.22 19.69
CA GLY A 400 -20.84 27.90 20.03
C GLY A 400 -20.31 27.13 18.81
N VAL A 401 -21.11 27.07 17.73
CA VAL A 401 -20.70 26.42 16.48
C VAL A 401 -19.49 27.12 15.86
N VAL A 402 -19.43 28.45 15.92
CA VAL A 402 -18.29 29.25 15.44
C VAL A 402 -17.03 28.92 16.25
N VAL A 403 -17.14 28.74 17.56
CA VAL A 403 -16.02 28.29 18.42
C VAL A 403 -15.48 26.95 17.96
N VAL A 404 -16.34 25.98 17.68
CA VAL A 404 -15.94 24.67 17.16
C VAL A 404 -15.28 24.82 15.78
N GLY A 405 -15.86 25.59 14.86
CA GLY A 405 -15.28 25.85 13.54
C GLY A 405 -13.90 26.51 13.60
N MET A 406 -13.72 27.51 14.48
CA MET A 406 -12.42 28.15 14.73
C MET A 406 -11.41 27.16 15.31
N SER A 407 -11.82 26.28 16.23
CA SER A 407 -10.94 25.26 16.80
C SER A 407 -10.43 24.26 15.75
N ILE A 408 -11.29 23.85 14.80
CA ILE A 408 -10.92 22.99 13.66
C ILE A 408 -9.91 23.69 12.77
N GLY A 409 -10.16 24.97 12.42
CA GLY A 409 -9.24 25.76 11.61
C GLY A 409 -7.86 25.90 12.26
N ILE A 410 -7.81 26.17 13.57
CA ILE A 410 -6.58 26.28 14.35
C ILE A 410 -5.83 24.95 14.38
N CYS A 411 -6.52 23.83 14.66
CA CYS A 411 -5.83 22.55 14.77
C CYS A 411 -5.29 22.05 13.43
N PHE A 412 -6.03 22.23 12.33
CA PHE A 412 -5.56 21.88 11.00
C PHE A 412 -4.33 22.71 10.61
N SER A 413 -4.36 24.01 10.93
CA SER A 413 -3.25 24.91 10.66
C SER A 413 -2.00 24.54 11.46
N LEU A 414 -2.13 24.38 12.79
CA LEU A 414 -0.99 24.06 13.65
C LEU A 414 -0.39 22.68 13.33
N ALA A 415 -1.23 21.66 13.16
CA ALA A 415 -0.75 20.32 12.86
C ALA A 415 -0.07 20.25 11.48
N SER A 416 -0.62 20.94 10.48
CA SER A 416 0.01 21.05 9.15
C SER A 416 1.32 21.82 9.20
N LEU A 417 1.43 22.90 9.99
CA LEU A 417 2.68 23.65 10.20
C LEU A 417 3.76 22.79 10.87
N CYS A 418 3.37 21.86 11.75
CA CYS A 418 4.27 20.89 12.36
C CYS A 418 4.64 19.71 11.43
N GLY A 419 4.12 19.67 10.19
CA GLY A 419 4.46 18.65 9.19
C GLY A 419 3.67 17.34 9.30
N PHE A 420 2.57 17.30 10.06
CA PHE A 420 1.73 16.10 10.15
C PHE A 420 0.79 15.99 8.94
N LYS A 421 0.69 14.78 8.38
CA LYS A 421 -0.09 14.51 7.16
C LYS A 421 -1.56 14.27 7.48
N TYR A 422 -2.44 14.93 6.74
CA TYR A 422 -3.87 14.62 6.77
C TYR A 422 -4.13 13.19 6.24
N GLY A 423 -5.05 12.49 6.87
CA GLY A 423 -5.46 11.15 6.48
C GLY A 423 -6.94 10.89 6.75
N PRO A 424 -7.50 9.75 6.28
CA PRO A 424 -8.95 9.50 6.30
C PRO A 424 -9.62 9.61 7.69
N LEU A 425 -8.92 9.25 8.76
CA LEU A 425 -9.43 9.35 10.14
C LEU A 425 -9.76 10.79 10.56
N HIS A 426 -9.08 11.79 9.99
CA HIS A 426 -9.28 13.19 10.33
C HIS A 426 -10.64 13.74 9.86
N SER A 427 -11.33 13.04 8.96
CA SER A 427 -12.68 13.41 8.54
C SER A 427 -13.72 13.30 9.67
N VAL A 428 -13.43 12.51 10.71
CA VAL A 428 -14.28 12.38 11.91
C VAL A 428 -14.01 13.48 12.93
N LEU A 429 -12.82 14.08 12.92
CA LEU A 429 -12.39 15.02 13.95
C LEU A 429 -13.34 16.22 14.17
N PRO A 430 -13.90 16.85 13.11
CA PRO A 430 -14.89 17.90 13.29
C PRO A 430 -16.12 17.50 14.15
N PHE A 431 -16.57 16.24 14.06
CA PHE A 431 -17.71 15.72 14.83
C PHE A 431 -17.35 15.50 16.29
N LEU A 432 -16.14 14.98 16.50
CA LEU A 432 -15.60 14.79 17.82
C LEU A 432 -15.50 16.12 18.58
N LEU A 433 -14.92 17.15 17.94
CA LEU A 433 -14.78 18.48 18.53
C LEU A 433 -16.13 19.17 18.74
N LEU A 434 -17.11 18.93 17.87
CA LEU A 434 -18.47 19.41 18.09
C LEU A 434 -19.10 18.78 19.33
N GLY A 435 -19.00 17.46 19.48
CA GLY A 435 -19.55 16.74 20.64
C GLY A 435 -18.97 17.26 21.96
N ILE A 436 -17.64 17.30 22.07
CA ILE A 436 -16.93 17.80 23.25
C ILE A 436 -17.27 19.27 23.52
N GLY A 437 -17.23 20.11 22.48
CA GLY A 437 -17.43 21.55 22.64
C GLY A 437 -18.84 21.90 23.10
N VAL A 438 -19.84 21.17 22.61
CA VAL A 438 -21.24 21.37 22.99
C VAL A 438 -21.50 20.96 24.44
N ASP A 439 -20.85 19.90 24.92
CA ASP A 439 -20.94 19.47 26.33
C ASP A 439 -20.48 20.60 27.27
N ASP A 440 -19.30 21.16 27.02
CA ASP A 440 -18.76 22.30 27.77
C ASP A 440 -19.73 23.50 27.76
N MET A 441 -20.33 23.80 26.61
CA MET A 441 -21.29 24.91 26.49
C MET A 441 -22.52 24.68 27.38
N PHE A 442 -23.04 23.46 27.45
CA PHE A 442 -24.16 23.12 28.33
C PHE A 442 -23.78 23.25 29.81
N VAL A 443 -22.57 22.84 30.19
CA VAL A 443 -22.07 22.98 31.57
C VAL A 443 -21.93 24.46 31.96
N ILE A 444 -21.36 25.32 31.09
CA ILE A 444 -21.23 26.76 31.35
C ILE A 444 -22.61 27.42 31.51
N VAL A 445 -23.52 27.18 30.55
CA VAL A 445 -24.85 27.80 30.56
C VAL A 445 -25.70 27.26 31.71
N GLY A 446 -25.58 25.97 32.03
CA GLY A 446 -26.23 25.34 33.18
C GLY A 446 -25.81 25.96 34.50
N ALA A 447 -24.51 26.17 34.71
CA ALA A 447 -24.01 26.83 35.93
C ALA A 447 -24.52 28.27 36.10
N LEU A 448 -24.74 29.00 35.00
CA LEU A 448 -25.34 30.33 35.05
C LEU A 448 -26.83 30.29 35.41
N LYS A 449 -27.58 29.29 34.91
CA LYS A 449 -29.01 29.11 35.22
C LYS A 449 -29.24 28.68 36.67
N ASN A 450 -28.33 27.88 37.23
CA ASN A 450 -28.45 27.30 38.57
C ASN A 450 -27.99 28.24 39.70
N LEU A 451 -27.59 29.48 39.41
CA LEU A 451 -27.30 30.48 40.44
C LEU A 451 -28.57 30.76 41.29
N SER A 452 -28.40 30.92 42.61
CA SER A 452 -29.51 31.23 43.52
C SER A 452 -30.15 32.59 43.21
N ASP A 453 -31.40 32.79 43.64
CA ASP A 453 -32.14 34.04 43.39
C ASP A 453 -31.42 35.29 43.89
N GLU A 454 -30.69 35.18 45.01
CA GLU A 454 -29.83 36.25 45.53
C GLU A 454 -28.62 36.50 44.64
N GLN A 455 -27.98 35.42 44.18
CA GLN A 455 -26.83 35.52 43.28
C GLN A 455 -27.22 36.09 41.92
N GLN A 456 -28.44 35.82 41.44
CA GLN A 456 -28.95 36.38 40.19
C GLN A 456 -29.16 37.90 40.25
N LYS A 457 -29.30 38.49 41.44
CA LYS A 457 -29.42 39.95 41.64
C LYS A 457 -28.08 40.69 41.59
N LEU A 458 -26.95 39.96 41.64
CA LEU A 458 -25.62 40.58 41.61
C LEU A 458 -25.31 41.25 40.26
N PRO A 459 -24.33 42.17 40.22
CA PRO A 459 -23.79 42.72 38.98
C PRO A 459 -23.41 41.63 37.98
N LEU A 460 -23.58 41.88 36.69
CA LEU A 460 -23.42 40.88 35.63
C LEU A 460 -22.02 40.21 35.65
N ASN A 461 -20.97 40.99 35.85
CA ASN A 461 -19.60 40.50 35.98
C ASN A 461 -19.44 39.52 37.14
N GLU A 462 -20.04 39.80 38.29
CA GLU A 462 -19.98 38.90 39.45
C GLU A 462 -20.80 37.63 39.24
N ARG A 463 -21.95 37.73 38.56
CA ARG A 463 -22.77 36.56 38.20
C ARG A 463 -22.01 35.60 37.30
N ILE A 464 -21.41 36.12 36.23
CA ILE A 464 -20.61 35.32 35.29
C ILE A 464 -19.39 34.73 36.01
N GLY A 465 -18.72 35.52 36.86
CA GLY A 465 -17.61 35.05 37.68
C GLY A 465 -17.99 33.92 38.64
N LYS A 466 -19.17 33.99 39.31
CA LYS A 466 -19.67 32.92 40.18
C LYS A 466 -20.02 31.65 39.39
N ALA A 467 -20.66 31.79 38.22
CA ALA A 467 -20.97 30.66 37.35
C ALA A 467 -19.69 29.95 36.86
N LEU A 468 -18.67 30.71 36.44
CA LEU A 468 -17.38 30.17 35.98
C LEU A 468 -16.53 29.58 37.11
N ARG A 469 -16.64 30.11 38.33
CA ARG A 469 -15.96 29.52 39.50
C ARG A 469 -16.40 28.06 39.71
N HIS A 470 -17.65 27.72 39.41
CA HIS A 470 -18.16 26.36 39.52
C HIS A 470 -17.93 25.54 38.24
N SER A 471 -18.40 26.03 37.09
CA SER A 471 -18.31 25.31 35.82
C SER A 471 -16.88 25.20 35.27
N GLY A 472 -16.05 26.24 35.45
CA GLY A 472 -14.70 26.30 34.89
C GLY A 472 -13.76 25.25 35.46
N ALA A 473 -13.84 24.96 36.76
CA ALA A 473 -13.08 23.86 37.36
C ALA A 473 -13.46 22.52 36.73
N SER A 474 -14.74 22.30 36.48
CA SER A 474 -15.24 21.06 35.89
C SER A 474 -14.82 20.89 34.43
N ILE A 475 -14.89 21.95 33.64
CA ILE A 475 -14.49 21.94 32.21
C ILE A 475 -12.97 21.82 32.07
N THR A 476 -12.21 22.40 33.00
CA THR A 476 -10.75 22.22 33.03
C THR A 476 -10.39 20.76 33.25
N VAL A 477 -11.16 20.03 34.07
CA VAL A 477 -10.94 18.59 34.30
C VAL A 477 -11.10 17.82 33.00
N THR A 478 -12.25 17.94 32.35
CA THR A 478 -12.58 17.19 31.12
C THR A 478 -11.63 17.53 29.98
N SER A 479 -11.40 18.82 29.74
CA SER A 479 -10.47 19.27 28.70
C SER A 479 -9.05 18.77 28.95
N LEU A 480 -8.53 18.82 30.19
CA LEU A 480 -7.17 18.39 30.48
C LEU A 480 -7.03 16.85 30.38
N THR A 481 -8.03 16.08 30.83
CA THR A 481 -8.02 14.63 30.67
C THR A 481 -7.97 14.24 29.21
N ASP A 482 -8.77 14.88 28.36
CA ASP A 482 -8.81 14.60 26.93
C ASP A 482 -7.51 14.98 26.22
N ILE A 483 -7.00 16.21 26.45
CA ILE A 483 -5.74 16.68 25.86
C ILE A 483 -4.60 15.70 26.16
N MET A 484 -4.49 15.25 27.41
CA MET A 484 -3.43 14.34 27.82
C MET A 484 -3.64 12.92 27.31
N ALA A 485 -4.89 12.43 27.27
CA ALA A 485 -5.21 11.13 26.66
C ALA A 485 -4.82 11.11 25.18
N PHE A 486 -5.11 12.17 24.43
CA PHE A 486 -4.71 12.30 23.04
C PHE A 486 -3.19 12.47 22.85
N PHE A 487 -2.50 13.23 23.70
CA PHE A 487 -1.03 13.30 23.62
C PHE A 487 -0.36 11.96 23.92
N ILE A 488 -0.90 11.16 24.83
CA ILE A 488 -0.44 9.79 25.06
C ILE A 488 -0.72 8.93 23.82
N GLY A 489 -1.91 9.04 23.23
CA GLY A 489 -2.23 8.39 21.96
C GLY A 489 -1.27 8.77 20.82
N ALA A 490 -0.76 10.01 20.81
CA ALA A 490 0.22 10.48 19.84
C ALA A 490 1.62 9.86 19.98
N THR A 491 1.90 9.16 21.09
CA THR A 491 3.16 8.41 21.27
C THR A 491 3.20 7.09 20.51
N THR A 492 2.10 6.72 19.84
CA THR A 492 2.03 5.48 19.07
C THR A 492 3.01 5.46 17.89
N LEU A 493 3.45 4.26 17.53
CA LEU A 493 4.20 4.00 16.31
C LEU A 493 3.35 4.06 15.03
N LEU A 494 2.01 3.96 15.15
CA LEU A 494 1.09 3.97 14.01
C LEU A 494 0.92 5.40 13.45
N PRO A 495 1.44 5.74 12.24
CA PRO A 495 1.48 7.12 11.78
C PRO A 495 0.11 7.79 11.63
N ALA A 496 -0.90 7.02 11.20
CA ALA A 496 -2.26 7.53 11.02
C ALA A 496 -2.92 7.90 12.36
N LEU A 497 -2.78 7.05 13.38
CA LEU A 497 -3.29 7.30 14.74
C LEU A 497 -2.50 8.44 15.39
N ARG A 498 -1.17 8.44 15.26
CA ARG A 498 -0.31 9.52 15.77
C ARG A 498 -0.74 10.88 15.23
N SER A 499 -0.93 11.01 13.91
CA SER A 499 -1.41 12.25 13.31
C SER A 499 -2.79 12.63 13.85
N PHE A 500 -3.76 11.70 13.83
CA PHE A 500 -5.11 11.95 14.32
C PHE A 500 -5.12 12.48 15.76
N CYS A 501 -4.38 11.83 16.66
CA CYS A 501 -4.27 12.23 18.06
C CYS A 501 -3.68 13.64 18.24
N ILE A 502 -2.71 14.04 17.42
CA ILE A 502 -2.11 15.39 17.50
C ILE A 502 -3.11 16.45 17.04
N PHE A 503 -3.80 16.21 15.91
CA PHE A 503 -4.86 17.11 15.46
C PHE A 503 -5.98 17.22 16.50
N ALA A 504 -6.38 16.11 17.12
CA ALA A 504 -7.36 16.11 18.20
C ALA A 504 -6.90 16.91 19.41
N ALA A 505 -5.67 16.69 19.90
CA ALA A 505 -5.11 17.42 21.03
C ALA A 505 -5.07 18.94 20.78
N PHE A 506 -4.57 19.38 19.62
CA PHE A 506 -4.61 20.80 19.26
C PHE A 506 -6.03 21.35 19.10
N GLY A 507 -6.95 20.53 18.58
CA GLY A 507 -8.37 20.87 18.48
C GLY A 507 -8.97 21.15 19.84
N ILE A 508 -8.76 20.26 20.81
CA ILE A 508 -9.31 20.38 22.17
C ILE A 508 -8.65 21.51 22.94
N ILE A 509 -7.33 21.74 22.78
CA ILE A 509 -6.65 22.92 23.34
C ILE A 509 -7.29 24.22 22.84
N ALA A 510 -7.48 24.33 21.51
CA ALA A 510 -8.10 25.50 20.91
C ALA A 510 -9.57 25.65 21.36
N LEU A 511 -10.30 24.54 21.43
CA LEU A 511 -11.69 24.48 21.87
C LEU A 511 -11.85 24.95 23.31
N TYR A 512 -11.03 24.47 24.24
CA TYR A 512 -11.00 24.90 25.64
C TYR A 512 -10.66 26.39 25.77
N GLY A 513 -9.64 26.87 25.03
CA GLY A 513 -9.27 28.28 25.04
C GLY A 513 -10.41 29.18 24.55
N LEU A 514 -11.09 28.80 23.47
CA LEU A 514 -12.19 29.56 22.88
C LEU A 514 -13.50 29.44 23.67
N SER A 515 -13.77 28.29 24.29
CA SER A 515 -14.97 28.08 25.13
C SER A 515 -14.89 28.92 26.41
N THR A 516 -13.73 28.99 27.04
CA THR A 516 -13.51 29.78 28.27
C THR A 516 -13.42 31.29 28.02
N THR A 517 -13.08 31.74 26.80
CA THR A 517 -12.93 33.16 26.46
C THR A 517 -14.03 33.69 25.56
N PHE A 518 -14.05 33.28 24.29
CA PHE A 518 -14.96 33.77 23.26
C PHE A 518 -16.41 33.41 23.57
N PHE A 519 -16.69 32.14 23.91
CA PHE A 519 -18.07 31.71 24.20
C PHE A 519 -18.62 32.37 25.47
N VAL A 520 -17.82 32.48 26.55
CA VAL A 520 -18.19 33.23 27.77
C VAL A 520 -18.50 34.70 27.46
N SER A 521 -17.71 35.33 26.57
CA SER A 521 -17.95 36.70 26.14
C SER A 521 -19.27 36.82 25.36
N ALA A 522 -19.53 35.90 24.43
CA ALA A 522 -20.79 35.82 23.69
C ALA A 522 -21.99 35.57 24.62
N MET A 523 -21.84 34.71 25.62
CA MET A 523 -22.85 34.48 26.66
C MET A 523 -23.15 35.75 27.44
N THR A 524 -22.12 36.53 27.80
CA THR A 524 -22.30 37.81 28.50
C THR A 524 -23.09 38.80 27.64
N VAL A 525 -22.84 38.85 26.33
CA VAL A 525 -23.61 39.67 25.38
C VAL A 525 -25.06 39.18 25.28
N ASP A 526 -25.29 37.87 25.22
CA ASP A 526 -26.64 37.31 25.19
C ASP A 526 -27.45 37.61 26.47
N VAL A 527 -26.81 37.56 27.64
CA VAL A 527 -27.45 37.95 28.90
C VAL A 527 -27.82 39.44 28.89
N LYS A 528 -26.94 40.32 28.36
CA LYS A 528 -27.27 41.75 28.19
C LYS A 528 -28.43 41.96 27.22
N ARG A 529 -28.47 41.22 26.11
CA ARG A 529 -29.58 41.24 25.13
C ARG A 529 -30.91 40.86 25.80
N ALA A 530 -30.93 39.77 26.55
CA ALA A 530 -32.12 39.32 27.27
C ALA A 530 -32.59 40.35 28.30
N ALA A 531 -31.66 40.94 29.07
CA ALA A 531 -31.96 42.01 30.01
C ALA A 531 -32.52 43.28 29.33
N ALA A 532 -32.04 43.61 28.12
CA ALA A 532 -32.53 44.71 27.30
C ALA A 532 -33.89 44.42 26.60
N ARG A 533 -34.47 43.23 26.81
CA ARG A 533 -35.73 42.77 26.18
C ARG A 533 -35.68 42.67 24.65
N LEU A 534 -34.48 42.48 24.08
CA LEU A 534 -34.32 42.29 22.64
C LEU A 534 -34.63 40.84 22.26
N ASN A 535 -35.30 40.63 21.13
CA ASN A 535 -35.67 39.30 20.64
C ASN A 535 -34.44 38.46 20.28
N ALA A 536 -34.56 37.15 20.47
CA ALA A 536 -33.50 36.18 20.28
C ALA A 536 -33.14 35.91 18.80
N CYS A 537 -34.11 35.98 17.90
CA CYS A 537 -33.94 35.72 16.46
C CYS A 537 -33.70 37.02 15.69
N CYS A 538 -34.49 38.06 15.97
CA CYS A 538 -34.31 39.39 15.40
C CYS A 538 -33.89 40.38 16.49
N CYS A 539 -32.58 40.51 16.72
CA CYS A 539 -32.04 41.40 17.76
C CYS A 539 -32.44 42.88 17.62
N PHE A 540 -32.97 43.29 16.45
CA PHE A 540 -33.52 44.63 16.20
C PHE A 540 -34.93 44.84 16.77
N TYR A 541 -35.65 43.77 17.09
CA TYR A 541 -36.99 43.83 17.66
C TYR A 541 -36.91 43.83 19.20
N LYS A 542 -37.37 44.92 19.82
CA LYS A 542 -37.46 45.05 21.28
C LYS A 542 -38.87 44.70 21.74
N HIS A 543 -38.99 43.71 22.62
CA HIS A 543 -40.27 43.35 23.22
C HIS A 543 -40.79 44.47 24.14
N LYS A 544 -42.10 44.66 24.13
CA LYS A 544 -42.76 45.65 24.99
C LYS A 544 -42.54 45.32 26.48
N PRO A 545 -42.58 46.31 27.38
CA PRO A 545 -42.37 46.08 28.82
C PRO A 545 -43.33 45.08 29.46
N GLU A 546 -44.54 44.98 28.92
CA GLU A 546 -45.63 44.10 29.38
C GLU A 546 -45.51 42.65 28.87
N TYR A 547 -44.56 42.36 27.96
CA TYR A 547 -44.37 41.03 27.41
C TYR A 547 -44.04 40.04 28.53
N LYS A 548 -44.93 39.07 28.75
CA LYS A 548 -44.73 37.95 29.66
C LYS A 548 -44.48 36.68 28.83
N PRO A 549 -43.41 35.92 29.11
CA PRO A 549 -43.20 34.62 28.50
C PRO A 549 -44.37 33.67 28.76
N ASN A 550 -44.67 32.79 27.81
CA ASN A 550 -45.72 31.79 27.97
C ASN A 550 -45.43 30.86 29.16
N ASN A 551 -46.45 30.55 29.97
CA ASN A 551 -46.31 29.68 31.16
C ASN A 551 -45.70 28.30 30.84
N CYS A 552 -45.97 27.75 29.65
CA CYS A 552 -45.38 26.48 29.21
C CYS A 552 -43.85 26.58 29.05
N SER A 553 -43.34 27.74 28.63
CA SER A 553 -41.89 27.96 28.41
C SER A 553 -41.08 28.12 29.70
N GLN A 554 -41.75 28.39 30.82
CA GLN A 554 -41.12 28.59 32.12
C GLN A 554 -40.99 27.31 32.93
N LYS A 555 -41.61 26.21 32.48
CA LYS A 555 -41.51 24.90 33.13
C LYS A 555 -40.25 24.19 32.65
N GLU A 556 -39.31 23.94 33.55
CA GLU A 556 -38.16 23.08 33.28
C GLU A 556 -38.50 21.64 33.64
N TYR A 557 -38.74 20.81 32.63
CA TYR A 557 -39.20 19.43 32.83
C TYR A 557 -38.09 18.51 33.34
N LEU A 558 -36.85 18.66 32.85
CA LEU A 558 -35.76 17.73 33.16
C LEU A 558 -35.26 17.85 34.62
N PRO A 559 -34.92 19.04 35.16
CA PRO A 559 -34.57 19.17 36.59
C PRO A 559 -35.73 18.76 37.51
N ALA A 560 -36.98 19.08 37.14
CA ALA A 560 -38.15 18.69 37.91
C ALA A 560 -38.36 17.17 37.93
N PHE A 561 -38.16 16.49 36.80
CA PHE A 561 -38.17 15.03 36.72
C PHE A 561 -37.06 14.42 37.57
N ILE A 562 -35.85 14.98 37.51
CA ILE A 562 -34.72 14.51 38.31
C ILE A 562 -35.01 14.62 39.80
N LEU A 563 -35.46 15.80 40.23
CA LEU A 563 -35.73 16.11 41.63
C LEU A 563 -36.89 15.29 42.23
N LYS A 564 -37.99 15.17 41.48
CA LYS A 564 -39.25 14.58 41.98
C LYS A 564 -39.32 13.06 41.80
N PHE A 565 -38.79 12.54 40.70
CA PHE A 565 -38.95 11.13 40.34
C PHE A 565 -37.62 10.38 40.35
N TYR A 566 -36.62 10.82 39.60
CA TYR A 566 -35.39 10.05 39.40
C TYR A 566 -34.57 9.88 40.68
N ALA A 567 -34.08 10.97 41.27
CA ALA A 567 -33.17 10.92 42.43
C ALA A 567 -33.81 10.25 43.66
N PRO A 568 -35.08 10.55 44.04
CA PRO A 568 -35.71 9.87 45.18
C PRO A 568 -35.87 8.36 44.99
N ASN A 569 -36.17 7.89 43.76
CA ASN A 569 -36.31 6.47 43.49
C ASN A 569 -34.96 5.76 43.41
N LEU A 570 -33.95 6.38 42.79
CA LEU A 570 -32.58 5.83 42.70
C LEU A 570 -31.97 5.61 44.09
N LEU A 571 -32.28 6.49 45.05
CA LEU A 571 -31.75 6.44 46.41
C LEU A 571 -32.51 5.46 47.35
N LYS A 572 -33.54 4.74 46.87
CA LYS A 572 -34.20 3.69 47.66
C LYS A 572 -33.30 2.47 47.81
N PHE A 573 -33.23 1.89 49.01
CA PHE A 573 -32.35 0.77 49.31
C PHE A 573 -32.49 -0.43 48.34
N PRO A 574 -33.70 -0.92 47.99
CA PRO A 574 -33.84 -2.01 47.02
C PRO A 574 -33.28 -1.65 45.64
N VAL A 575 -33.49 -0.41 45.19
CA VAL A 575 -33.02 0.08 43.89
C VAL A 575 -31.49 0.14 43.86
N LYS A 576 -30.85 0.58 44.95
CA LYS A 576 -29.38 0.56 45.07
C LYS A 576 -28.81 -0.85 44.90
N ILE A 577 -29.41 -1.85 45.54
CA ILE A 577 -28.98 -3.26 45.42
C ILE A 577 -29.17 -3.75 43.98
N VAL A 578 -30.33 -3.48 43.36
CA VAL A 578 -30.60 -3.84 41.96
C VAL A 578 -29.56 -3.22 41.03
N VAL A 579 -29.22 -1.94 41.20
CA VAL A 579 -28.18 -1.27 40.39
C VAL A 579 -26.83 -1.97 40.54
N LEU A 580 -26.39 -2.28 41.77
CA LEU A 580 -25.10 -2.96 41.99
C LEU A 580 -25.06 -4.38 41.39
N VAL A 581 -26.14 -5.15 41.55
CA VAL A 581 -26.26 -6.49 40.96
C VAL A 581 -26.28 -6.41 39.43
N LEU A 582 -27.00 -5.45 38.85
CA LEU A 582 -27.04 -5.24 37.41
C LEU A 582 -25.68 -4.83 36.86
N THR A 583 -24.97 -3.91 37.52
CA THR A 583 -23.60 -3.52 37.15
C THR A 583 -22.64 -4.71 37.24
N ALA A 584 -22.71 -5.51 38.30
CA ALA A 584 -21.86 -6.70 38.45
C ALA A 584 -22.16 -7.78 37.40
N GLY A 585 -23.43 -8.03 37.09
CA GLY A 585 -23.85 -8.97 36.04
C GLY A 585 -23.41 -8.50 34.65
N LEU A 586 -23.58 -7.21 34.36
CA LEU A 586 -23.11 -6.60 33.12
C LEU A 586 -21.58 -6.74 32.99
N PHE A 587 -20.83 -6.42 34.05
CA PHE A 587 -19.38 -6.56 34.10
C PHE A 587 -18.93 -8.01 33.87
N GLY A 588 -19.59 -8.99 34.50
CA GLY A 588 -19.27 -10.40 34.29
C GLY A 588 -19.47 -10.85 32.83
N LEU A 589 -20.60 -10.44 32.22
CA LEU A 589 -20.89 -10.73 30.81
C LEU A 589 -19.86 -10.07 29.87
N THR A 590 -19.51 -8.82 30.13
CA THR A 590 -18.63 -8.05 29.25
C THR A 590 -17.16 -8.38 29.44
N ILE A 591 -16.72 -8.84 30.61
CA ILE A 591 -15.40 -9.47 30.76
C ILE A 591 -15.30 -10.70 29.86
N TRP A 592 -16.32 -11.58 29.88
CA TRP A 592 -16.32 -12.76 29.02
C TRP A 592 -16.25 -12.36 27.55
N GLY A 593 -17.02 -11.36 27.11
CA GLY A 593 -16.91 -10.82 25.74
C GLY A 593 -15.53 -10.24 25.43
N THR A 594 -14.92 -9.51 26.37
CA THR A 594 -13.61 -8.87 26.18
C THR A 594 -12.49 -9.90 26.02
N VAL A 595 -12.54 -11.00 26.77
CA VAL A 595 -11.56 -12.10 26.66
C VAL A 595 -11.67 -12.83 25.32
N ASN A 596 -12.86 -12.87 24.72
CA ASN A 596 -13.11 -13.47 23.40
C ASN A 596 -13.00 -12.46 22.24
N LEU A 597 -12.56 -11.23 22.51
CA LEU A 597 -12.43 -10.21 21.47
C LEU A 597 -11.28 -10.58 20.53
N GLU A 598 -11.62 -10.93 19.29
CA GLU A 598 -10.65 -11.35 18.30
C GLU A 598 -9.80 -10.17 17.81
N GLN A 599 -8.51 -10.42 17.59
CA GLN A 599 -7.65 -9.48 16.88
C GLN A 599 -7.52 -9.91 15.42
N LYS A 600 -8.07 -9.07 14.55
CA LYS A 600 -8.10 -9.34 13.13
C LYS A 600 -8.20 -8.03 12.36
N PHE A 601 -7.41 -7.93 11.30
CA PHE A 601 -7.44 -6.82 10.36
C PHE A 601 -7.52 -7.41 8.95
N GLU A 602 -8.55 -7.04 8.21
CA GLU A 602 -8.65 -7.34 6.78
C GLU A 602 -8.76 -6.03 5.99
N GLU A 603 -7.90 -5.88 4.99
CA GLU A 603 -7.87 -4.66 4.16
C GLU A 603 -9.21 -4.43 3.44
N LYS A 604 -9.88 -5.50 3.00
CA LYS A 604 -11.16 -5.43 2.28
C LYS A 604 -12.30 -4.79 3.07
N TRP A 605 -12.22 -4.70 4.40
CA TRP A 605 -13.27 -4.02 5.20
C TRP A 605 -13.35 -2.52 4.90
N PHE A 606 -12.25 -1.90 4.45
CA PHE A 606 -12.24 -0.48 4.09
C PHE A 606 -12.92 -0.20 2.75
N LEU A 607 -13.26 -1.24 1.99
CA LEU A 607 -13.94 -1.14 0.72
C LEU A 607 -15.45 -1.34 0.91
N PRO A 608 -16.30 -0.61 0.18
CA PRO A 608 -17.73 -0.90 0.13
C PRO A 608 -17.97 -2.32 -0.37
N SER A 609 -18.92 -3.02 0.25
CA SER A 609 -19.28 -4.40 -0.12
C SER A 609 -19.81 -4.56 -1.55
N ASP A 610 -20.27 -3.45 -2.15
CA ASP A 610 -20.78 -3.36 -3.53
C ASP A 610 -19.74 -2.81 -4.53
N SER A 611 -18.48 -2.63 -4.11
CA SER A 611 -17.41 -2.17 -5.00
C SER A 611 -16.77 -3.32 -5.78
N TYR A 612 -16.36 -3.04 -7.02
CA TYR A 612 -15.63 -4.00 -7.86
C TYR A 612 -14.32 -4.48 -7.22
N ALA A 613 -13.67 -3.62 -6.42
CA ALA A 613 -12.44 -3.94 -5.72
C ALA A 613 -12.70 -4.97 -4.60
N TYR A 614 -13.81 -4.82 -3.87
CA TYR A 614 -14.24 -5.79 -2.86
C TYR A 614 -14.57 -7.15 -3.49
N ASP A 615 -15.27 -7.14 -4.62
CA ASP A 615 -15.60 -8.35 -5.38
C ASP A 615 -14.34 -9.08 -5.86
N TYR A 616 -13.35 -8.36 -6.38
CA TYR A 616 -12.07 -8.94 -6.78
C TYR A 616 -11.34 -9.58 -5.60
N LEU A 617 -11.19 -8.88 -4.47
CA LEU A 617 -10.48 -9.44 -3.30
C LEU A 617 -11.20 -10.67 -2.77
N THR A 618 -12.55 -10.65 -2.74
CA THR A 618 -13.36 -11.81 -2.33
C THR A 618 -13.23 -12.99 -3.29
N ALA A 619 -13.21 -12.73 -4.60
CA ALA A 619 -12.98 -13.76 -5.60
C ALA A 619 -11.54 -14.32 -5.51
N SER A 620 -10.55 -13.45 -5.28
CA SER A 620 -9.16 -13.83 -5.07
C SER A 620 -9.02 -14.78 -3.87
N ASP A 621 -9.59 -14.41 -2.73
CA ASP A 621 -9.61 -15.23 -1.52
C ASP A 621 -10.31 -16.57 -1.77
N LYS A 622 -11.43 -16.59 -2.50
CA LYS A 622 -12.23 -17.80 -2.75
C LYS A 622 -11.53 -18.78 -3.69
N TYR A 623 -10.97 -18.30 -4.79
CA TYR A 623 -10.46 -19.18 -5.85
C TYR A 623 -8.95 -19.47 -5.73
N PHE A 624 -8.17 -18.54 -5.17
CA PHE A 624 -6.71 -18.63 -5.15
C PHE A 624 -6.12 -18.94 -3.76
N SER A 625 -6.95 -19.13 -2.74
CA SER A 625 -6.47 -19.64 -1.44
C SER A 625 -6.14 -21.13 -1.54
N SER A 626 -4.87 -21.44 -1.76
CA SER A 626 -4.36 -22.81 -1.88
C SER A 626 -4.17 -23.55 -0.55
N GLY A 627 -4.56 -22.95 0.58
CA GLY A 627 -4.21 -23.46 1.92
C GLY A 627 -2.70 -23.38 2.21
N GLN A 628 -1.94 -22.73 1.32
CA GLN A 628 -0.50 -22.48 1.39
C GLN A 628 -0.24 -21.10 0.79
N GLU A 629 0.73 -20.38 1.32
CA GLU A 629 1.12 -19.05 0.88
C GLU A 629 2.59 -19.06 0.44
N GLN A 630 2.88 -18.38 -0.66
CA GLN A 630 4.25 -18.26 -1.15
C GLN A 630 5.03 -17.26 -0.29
N ALA A 631 6.23 -17.65 0.11
CA ALA A 631 7.20 -16.81 0.79
C ALA A 631 8.58 -16.97 0.17
N GLY A 632 9.51 -16.11 0.57
CA GLY A 632 10.91 -16.28 0.21
C GLY A 632 11.86 -15.71 1.25
N VAL A 633 13.05 -16.28 1.33
CA VAL A 633 14.17 -15.70 2.05
C VAL A 633 14.93 -14.78 1.11
N TYR A 634 14.99 -13.50 1.47
CA TYR A 634 15.70 -12.48 0.72
C TYR A 634 17.00 -12.17 1.44
N CYS A 635 18.10 -12.18 0.70
CA CYS A 635 19.43 -11.96 1.24
C CYS A 635 20.12 -10.82 0.51
N LYS A 636 20.85 -9.98 1.25
CA LYS A 636 21.55 -8.81 0.72
C LYS A 636 23.06 -8.93 0.94
N ASN A 637 23.85 -8.72 -0.11
CA ASN A 637 25.32 -8.66 -0.07
C ASN A 637 25.99 -9.81 0.72
N ILE A 638 25.47 -11.04 0.60
CA ILE A 638 26.05 -12.21 1.26
C ILE A 638 27.25 -12.74 0.46
N ASP A 639 28.33 -13.07 1.17
CA ASP A 639 29.42 -13.89 0.62
C ASP A 639 29.00 -15.36 0.57
N TYR A 640 28.37 -15.77 -0.54
CA TYR A 640 27.91 -17.14 -0.77
C TYR A 640 29.07 -18.13 -0.88
N PHE A 641 30.25 -17.67 -1.31
CA PHE A 641 31.42 -18.52 -1.42
C PHE A 641 31.92 -18.94 -0.04
N GLY A 642 32.14 -17.95 0.85
CA GLY A 642 32.61 -18.18 2.21
C GLY A 642 31.57 -18.83 3.13
N LYS A 643 30.28 -18.54 2.95
CA LYS A 643 29.18 -19.03 3.79
C LYS A 643 28.48 -20.30 3.26
N LYS A 644 29.23 -21.20 2.61
CA LYS A 644 28.68 -22.42 2.00
C LYS A 644 27.86 -23.26 3.00
N THR A 645 28.47 -23.58 4.14
CA THR A 645 27.89 -24.46 5.16
C THR A 645 26.61 -23.86 5.75
N GLU A 646 26.59 -22.55 5.95
CA GLU A 646 25.42 -21.81 6.41
C GLU A 646 24.28 -21.90 5.38
N MET A 647 24.57 -21.72 4.08
CA MET A 647 23.53 -21.80 3.05
C MET A 647 22.98 -23.22 2.86
N GLU A 648 23.82 -24.26 2.99
CA GLU A 648 23.38 -25.66 3.00
C GLU A 648 22.55 -25.99 4.25
N SER A 649 22.97 -25.47 5.40
CA SER A 649 22.23 -25.59 6.67
C SER A 649 20.87 -24.88 6.58
N LEU A 650 20.80 -23.71 5.94
CA LEU A 650 19.55 -22.96 5.76
C LEU A 650 18.54 -23.77 4.93
N TYR A 651 18.97 -24.36 3.81
CA TYR A 651 18.12 -25.25 3.01
C TYR A 651 17.61 -26.44 3.83
N THR A 652 18.51 -27.08 4.58
CA THR A 652 18.18 -28.26 5.39
C THR A 652 17.18 -27.93 6.51
N GLN A 653 17.40 -26.83 7.23
CA GLN A 653 16.52 -26.38 8.31
C GLN A 653 15.18 -25.89 7.82
N LEU A 654 15.12 -25.16 6.70
CA LEU A 654 13.85 -24.76 6.09
C LEU A 654 13.05 -25.99 5.65
N THR A 655 13.70 -26.99 5.06
CA THR A 655 13.02 -28.21 4.60
C THR A 655 12.55 -29.08 5.77
N ALA A 656 13.28 -29.10 6.88
CA ALA A 656 12.93 -29.86 8.09
C ALA A 656 11.93 -29.13 9.00
N SER A 657 11.63 -27.86 8.74
CA SER A 657 10.77 -27.03 9.59
C SER A 657 9.30 -27.38 9.45
N ASN A 658 8.58 -27.41 10.57
CA ASN A 658 7.12 -27.54 10.57
C ASN A 658 6.39 -26.28 10.08
N TYR A 659 7.10 -25.15 9.96
CA TYR A 659 6.55 -23.89 9.48
C TYR A 659 6.56 -23.76 7.95
N VAL A 660 7.26 -24.67 7.26
CA VAL A 660 7.40 -24.68 5.81
C VAL A 660 6.75 -25.95 5.28
N VAL A 661 6.04 -25.83 4.15
CA VAL A 661 5.43 -26.99 3.50
C VAL A 661 6.54 -27.87 2.92
N ASN A 662 6.52 -29.15 3.30
CA ASN A 662 7.53 -30.11 2.88
C ASN A 662 7.62 -30.20 1.34
N GLY A 663 8.84 -30.22 0.81
CA GLY A 663 9.12 -30.32 -0.62
C GLY A 663 8.95 -29.02 -1.42
N THR A 664 8.65 -27.90 -0.77
CA THR A 664 8.38 -26.62 -1.48
C THR A 664 9.56 -25.65 -1.52
N VAL A 665 10.66 -25.94 -0.81
CA VAL A 665 11.84 -25.07 -0.75
C VAL A 665 12.61 -25.13 -2.08
N ASP A 666 12.50 -24.08 -2.87
CA ASP A 666 13.18 -23.91 -4.15
C ASP A 666 14.44 -23.05 -3.99
N SER A 667 15.57 -23.74 -3.74
CA SER A 667 16.88 -23.12 -3.50
C SER A 667 17.76 -23.19 -4.73
N TRP A 668 18.06 -22.01 -5.29
CA TRP A 668 19.04 -21.84 -6.37
C TRP A 668 20.43 -22.31 -5.92
N PHE A 669 20.79 -22.10 -4.65
CA PHE A 669 22.10 -22.47 -4.12
C PHE A 669 22.27 -23.98 -4.08
N LYS A 670 21.24 -24.71 -3.61
CA LYS A 670 21.24 -26.18 -3.61
C LYS A 670 21.29 -26.73 -5.04
N SER A 671 20.48 -26.18 -5.93
CA SER A 671 20.46 -26.57 -7.35
C SER A 671 21.82 -26.33 -8.03
N TYR A 672 22.46 -25.21 -7.71
CA TYR A 672 23.80 -24.88 -8.20
C TYR A 672 24.86 -25.85 -7.68
N THR A 673 24.87 -26.16 -6.38
CA THR A 673 25.80 -27.15 -5.81
C THR A 673 25.58 -28.55 -6.38
N ASP A 674 24.32 -28.92 -6.66
CA ASP A 674 23.99 -30.21 -7.28
C ASP A 674 24.50 -30.27 -8.72
N TRP A 675 24.33 -29.19 -9.49
CA TRP A 675 24.88 -29.05 -10.84
C TRP A 675 26.41 -29.16 -10.85
N LEU A 676 27.10 -28.47 -9.93
CA LEU A 676 28.56 -28.58 -9.81
C LEU A 676 29.02 -30.01 -9.49
N SER A 677 28.23 -30.77 -8.73
CA SER A 677 28.55 -32.15 -8.37
C SER A 677 28.29 -33.16 -9.50
N THR A 678 27.37 -32.85 -10.41
CA THR A 678 26.88 -33.76 -11.46
C THR A 678 27.37 -33.40 -12.87
N THR A 679 27.92 -32.20 -13.07
CA THR A 679 28.37 -31.73 -14.38
C THR A 679 29.51 -32.58 -14.95
N SER A 680 29.41 -32.86 -16.26
CA SER A 680 30.45 -33.54 -17.05
C SER A 680 31.27 -32.58 -17.91
N ASP A 681 31.03 -31.27 -17.81
CA ASP A 681 31.74 -30.26 -18.61
C ASP A 681 33.18 -30.09 -18.09
N ALA A 682 34.16 -30.46 -18.93
CA ALA A 682 35.58 -30.34 -18.61
C ALA A 682 36.01 -28.90 -18.28
N SER A 683 35.36 -27.89 -18.86
CA SER A 683 35.65 -26.47 -18.60
C SER A 683 35.19 -26.00 -17.22
N VAL A 684 34.11 -26.58 -16.70
CA VAL A 684 33.60 -26.35 -15.34
C VAL A 684 34.42 -27.16 -14.34
N ILE A 685 34.72 -28.42 -14.65
CA ILE A 685 35.50 -29.32 -13.79
C ILE A 685 36.91 -28.75 -13.51
N ALA A 686 37.51 -28.04 -14.47
CA ALA A 686 38.81 -27.39 -14.30
C ALA A 686 38.79 -26.23 -13.29
N GLN A 687 37.61 -25.69 -12.95
CA GLN A 687 37.43 -24.52 -12.09
C GLN A 687 36.95 -24.87 -10.67
N ILE A 688 36.67 -26.15 -10.42
CA ILE A 688 36.25 -26.69 -9.12
C ILE A 688 37.34 -27.55 -8.48
N ASP A 689 37.34 -27.61 -7.16
CA ASP A 689 38.19 -28.51 -6.39
C ASP A 689 37.78 -29.97 -6.61
N ALA A 690 38.76 -30.83 -6.87
CA ALA A 690 38.53 -32.23 -7.24
C ALA A 690 37.87 -33.06 -6.12
N THR A 691 38.07 -32.67 -4.86
CA THR A 691 37.62 -33.42 -3.66
C THR A 691 36.28 -32.90 -3.17
N THR A 692 36.14 -31.59 -3.03
CA THR A 692 34.95 -30.94 -2.46
C THR A 692 33.89 -30.60 -3.51
N LYS A 693 34.25 -30.70 -4.81
CA LYS A 693 33.39 -30.34 -5.96
C LYS A 693 32.81 -28.92 -5.86
N TYR A 694 33.56 -28.01 -5.23
CA TYR A 694 33.19 -26.62 -5.02
C TYR A 694 34.18 -25.70 -5.74
N PRO A 695 33.80 -24.47 -6.16
CA PRO A 695 34.70 -23.58 -6.90
C PRO A 695 36.00 -23.28 -6.13
N LEU A 696 37.10 -23.09 -6.85
CA LEU A 696 38.42 -22.88 -6.24
C LEU A 696 38.57 -21.52 -5.53
N ASP A 697 37.83 -20.51 -5.98
CA ASP A 697 37.84 -19.16 -5.41
C ASP A 697 36.51 -18.44 -5.65
N SER A 698 36.32 -17.30 -4.98
CA SER A 698 35.10 -16.50 -5.04
C SER A 698 34.79 -15.97 -6.44
N THR A 699 35.80 -15.67 -7.26
CA THR A 699 35.57 -15.15 -8.63
C THR A 699 35.00 -16.24 -9.51
N LYS A 700 35.63 -17.43 -9.50
CA LYS A 700 35.12 -18.61 -10.22
C LYS A 700 33.74 -19.03 -9.74
N PHE A 701 33.44 -18.88 -8.46
CA PHE A 701 32.10 -19.15 -7.94
C PHE A 701 31.05 -18.29 -8.65
N TYR A 702 31.25 -16.98 -8.75
CA TYR A 702 30.27 -16.09 -9.37
C TYR A 702 30.25 -16.20 -10.90
N ASP A 703 31.38 -16.49 -11.54
CA ASP A 703 31.45 -16.74 -12.99
C ASP A 703 30.67 -18.01 -13.37
N LEU A 704 30.90 -19.12 -12.65
CA LEU A 704 30.17 -20.37 -12.85
C LEU A 704 28.69 -20.24 -12.48
N LEU A 705 28.36 -19.46 -11.44
CA LEU A 705 26.97 -19.17 -11.09
C LEU A 705 26.28 -18.36 -12.20
N TYR A 706 26.97 -17.39 -12.79
CA TYR A 706 26.46 -16.63 -13.93
C TYR A 706 26.26 -17.52 -15.16
N GLN A 707 27.20 -18.42 -15.46
CA GLN A 707 27.02 -19.45 -16.48
C GLN A 707 25.79 -20.31 -16.19
N PHE A 708 25.68 -20.85 -14.97
CA PHE A 708 24.56 -21.69 -14.56
C PHE A 708 23.20 -21.01 -14.81
N VAL A 709 23.03 -19.75 -14.43
CA VAL A 709 21.75 -19.05 -14.61
C VAL A 709 21.52 -18.47 -16.01
N THR A 710 22.49 -18.53 -16.91
CA THR A 710 22.35 -18.01 -18.29
C THR A 710 22.40 -19.07 -19.37
N THR A 711 23.01 -20.23 -19.12
CA THR A 711 23.18 -21.29 -20.12
C THR A 711 22.52 -22.60 -19.71
N GLU A 712 22.51 -22.95 -18.42
CA GLU A 712 22.02 -24.24 -17.95
C GLU A 712 20.52 -24.23 -17.72
N SER A 713 19.80 -25.20 -18.29
CA SER A 713 18.33 -25.30 -18.16
C SER A 713 17.87 -25.33 -16.69
N ALA A 714 18.61 -26.02 -15.82
CA ALA A 714 18.35 -26.08 -14.39
C ALA A 714 18.55 -24.73 -13.66
N GLY A 715 19.39 -23.85 -14.20
CA GLY A 715 19.72 -22.55 -13.62
C GLY A 715 18.93 -21.38 -14.20
N LEU A 716 18.52 -21.44 -15.47
CA LEU A 716 17.75 -20.38 -16.17
C LEU A 716 16.53 -19.91 -15.37
N ARG A 717 15.82 -20.85 -14.73
CA ARG A 717 14.64 -20.56 -13.91
C ARG A 717 14.91 -19.64 -12.70
N PHE A 718 16.16 -19.58 -12.24
CA PHE A 718 16.61 -18.75 -11.10
C PHE A 718 17.19 -17.40 -11.50
N SER A 719 17.29 -17.09 -12.78
CA SER A 719 17.90 -15.84 -13.27
C SER A 719 17.30 -14.58 -12.62
N ARG A 720 15.97 -14.57 -12.35
CA ARG A 720 15.28 -13.48 -11.63
C ARG A 720 15.40 -13.51 -10.11
N ASN A 721 15.82 -14.63 -9.54
CA ASN A 721 16.04 -14.74 -8.10
C ASN A 721 17.38 -14.14 -7.70
N LEU A 722 18.28 -13.87 -8.66
CA LEU A 722 19.63 -13.38 -8.42
C LEU A 722 19.82 -11.99 -9.03
N LYS A 723 20.41 -11.08 -8.25
CA LYS A 723 20.79 -9.74 -8.72
C LYS A 723 22.30 -9.58 -8.67
N PHE A 724 22.94 -9.64 -9.83
CA PHE A 724 24.38 -9.42 -9.96
C PHE A 724 24.74 -7.92 -9.82
N SER A 725 25.95 -7.67 -9.30
CA SER A 725 26.51 -6.32 -9.14
C SER A 725 26.93 -5.73 -10.49
N ASN A 726 26.54 -4.48 -10.75
CA ASN A 726 26.88 -3.75 -11.97
C ASN A 726 28.16 -2.88 -11.84
N THR A 727 28.77 -2.82 -10.66
CA THR A 727 29.74 -1.76 -10.30
C THR A 727 31.20 -2.20 -10.22
N SER A 728 31.51 -3.49 -10.46
CA SER A 728 32.87 -4.02 -10.26
C SER A 728 33.31 -4.90 -11.44
N SER A 729 34.63 -4.97 -11.68
CA SER A 729 35.27 -5.92 -12.62
C SER A 729 35.20 -7.38 -12.16
N VAL A 730 34.61 -7.66 -10.99
CA VAL A 730 34.40 -8.97 -10.40
C VAL A 730 32.90 -9.18 -10.23
N LEU A 731 32.36 -10.27 -10.78
CA LEU A 731 30.96 -10.63 -10.59
C LEU A 731 30.70 -10.97 -9.11
N GLY A 732 29.58 -10.48 -8.58
CA GLY A 732 29.13 -10.74 -7.21
C GLY A 732 27.62 -10.49 -7.09
N LEU A 733 26.99 -11.01 -6.04
CA LEU A 733 25.55 -10.85 -5.81
C LEU A 733 25.25 -9.67 -4.87
N THR A 734 24.35 -8.78 -5.30
CA THR A 734 23.80 -7.70 -4.48
C THR A 734 22.52 -8.12 -3.76
N GLY A 735 21.79 -9.08 -4.34
CA GLY A 735 20.59 -9.65 -3.75
C GLY A 735 20.29 -11.04 -4.27
N SER A 736 19.67 -11.87 -3.43
CA SER A 736 19.16 -13.17 -3.85
C SER A 736 17.82 -13.51 -3.17
N LYS A 737 17.07 -14.45 -3.76
CA LYS A 737 15.80 -14.98 -3.24
C LYS A 737 15.77 -16.51 -3.29
N ILE A 738 15.47 -17.15 -2.15
CA ILE A 738 15.10 -18.57 -2.06
C ILE A 738 13.59 -18.64 -1.82
N SER A 739 12.84 -19.35 -2.66
CA SER A 739 11.38 -19.39 -2.55
C SER A 739 10.92 -20.64 -1.79
N PHE A 740 9.82 -20.55 -1.07
CA PHE A 740 9.17 -21.68 -0.40
C PHE A 740 7.70 -21.38 -0.16
N TYR A 741 6.93 -22.37 0.29
CA TYR A 741 5.55 -22.16 0.73
C TYR A 741 5.42 -22.45 2.23
N HIS A 742 4.63 -21.66 2.94
CA HIS A 742 4.18 -21.99 4.30
C HIS A 742 2.69 -22.31 4.30
N PRO A 743 2.17 -23.07 5.27
CA PRO A 743 0.73 -23.30 5.40
C PRO A 743 -0.02 -21.97 5.53
N SER A 744 -1.18 -21.87 4.89
CA SER A 744 -2.08 -20.73 5.07
C SER A 744 -2.77 -20.88 6.41
N VAL A 745 -2.68 -19.83 7.23
CA VAL A 745 -3.15 -19.84 8.60
C VAL A 745 -4.33 -18.90 8.73
N LYS A 746 -5.45 -19.40 9.29
CA LYS A 746 -6.65 -18.59 9.52
C LYS A 746 -6.56 -17.77 10.80
N ASP A 747 -5.92 -18.32 11.84
CA ASP A 747 -5.75 -17.65 13.12
C ASP A 747 -4.54 -16.72 13.12
N THR A 748 -4.75 -15.47 13.54
CA THR A 748 -3.70 -14.44 13.54
C THR A 748 -2.54 -14.83 14.48
N VAL A 749 -2.83 -15.51 15.60
CA VAL A 749 -1.80 -15.89 16.59
C VAL A 749 -0.93 -17.03 16.07
N GLU A 750 -1.53 -18.04 15.43
CA GLU A 750 -0.77 -19.09 14.75
C GLU A 750 0.09 -18.51 13.61
N GLY A 751 -0.41 -17.50 12.88
CA GLY A 751 0.38 -16.77 11.88
C GLY A 751 1.62 -16.09 12.48
N PHE A 752 1.51 -15.51 13.68
CA PHE A 752 2.66 -14.95 14.39
C PHE A 752 3.72 -16.00 14.72
N ASN A 753 3.30 -17.21 15.12
CA ASN A 753 4.22 -18.30 15.44
C ASN A 753 4.96 -18.78 14.19
N VAL A 754 4.27 -18.88 13.05
CA VAL A 754 4.89 -19.20 11.75
C VAL A 754 5.93 -18.16 11.38
N LEU A 755 5.58 -16.87 11.46
CA LEU A 755 6.49 -15.77 11.15
C LEU A 755 7.72 -15.77 12.04
N ASP A 756 7.52 -15.77 13.37
CA ASP A 756 8.61 -15.73 14.36
C ASP A 756 9.51 -16.98 14.23
N GLY A 757 8.91 -18.14 13.94
CA GLY A 757 9.61 -19.39 13.69
C GLY A 757 10.52 -19.32 12.46
N ILE A 758 10.01 -18.85 11.32
CA ILE A 758 10.80 -18.69 10.10
C ILE A 758 11.87 -17.61 10.28
N GLN A 759 11.54 -16.46 10.90
CA GLN A 759 12.51 -15.40 11.17
C GLN A 759 13.66 -15.90 12.05
N SER A 760 13.37 -16.67 13.10
CA SER A 760 14.38 -17.24 13.98
C SER A 760 15.28 -18.25 13.27
N LEU A 761 14.70 -19.09 12.39
CA LEU A 761 15.46 -20.04 11.56
C LEU A 761 16.42 -19.31 10.60
N VAL A 762 15.93 -18.28 9.90
CA VAL A 762 16.75 -17.50 8.96
C VAL A 762 17.85 -16.75 9.70
N ALA A 763 17.51 -16.07 10.79
CA ALA A 763 18.47 -15.28 11.57
C ALA A 763 19.54 -16.15 12.24
N GLY A 764 19.17 -17.35 12.71
CA GLY A 764 20.10 -18.30 13.34
C GLY A 764 21.16 -18.87 12.41
N VAL A 765 20.91 -18.85 11.09
CA VAL A 765 21.79 -19.45 10.09
C VAL A 765 22.51 -18.40 9.23
N ALA A 766 21.76 -17.43 8.70
CA ALA A 766 22.29 -16.46 7.73
C ALA A 766 22.63 -15.09 8.37
N GLY A 767 22.27 -14.88 9.64
CA GLY A 767 22.45 -13.61 10.33
C GLY A 767 21.45 -12.53 9.87
N SER A 768 21.77 -11.26 10.16
CA SER A 768 20.91 -10.10 9.84
C SER A 768 20.83 -9.74 8.36
N ASP A 769 21.65 -10.37 7.52
CA ASP A 769 21.75 -10.06 6.08
C ASP A 769 20.66 -10.77 5.25
N CYS A 770 19.93 -11.71 5.86
CA CYS A 770 18.78 -12.38 5.25
C CYS A 770 17.53 -12.21 6.11
N PHE A 771 16.37 -12.11 5.45
CA PHE A 771 15.08 -12.05 6.12
C PHE A 771 14.01 -12.77 5.29
N PRO A 772 13.04 -13.44 5.94
CA PRO A 772 11.90 -14.00 5.24
C PRO A 772 10.88 -12.90 4.91
N TYR A 773 10.29 -13.00 3.73
CA TYR A 773 9.25 -12.07 3.29
C TYR A 773 8.16 -12.80 2.49
N SER A 774 6.93 -12.44 2.82
CA SER A 774 5.71 -12.72 2.06
C SER A 774 4.80 -11.50 2.24
N GLN A 775 3.85 -11.30 1.33
CA GLN A 775 2.88 -10.20 1.44
C GLN A 775 2.09 -10.29 2.75
N ILE A 776 1.68 -11.50 3.16
CA ILE A 776 0.91 -11.73 4.39
C ILE A 776 1.72 -11.45 5.67
N HIS A 777 3.05 -11.56 5.62
CA HIS A 777 3.92 -11.26 6.76
C HIS A 777 3.78 -9.79 7.18
N LEU A 778 3.58 -8.86 6.23
CA LEU A 778 3.36 -7.44 6.53
C LEU A 778 2.10 -7.24 7.40
N THR A 779 1.02 -7.95 7.08
CA THR A 779 -0.23 -7.92 7.84
C THR A 779 -0.02 -8.47 9.24
N TRP A 780 0.71 -9.59 9.38
CA TRP A 780 1.01 -10.19 10.68
C TRP A 780 1.92 -9.31 11.54
N GLU A 781 2.99 -8.75 10.99
CA GLU A 781 3.87 -7.81 11.69
C GLU A 781 3.12 -6.57 12.17
N SER A 782 2.30 -5.99 11.29
CA SER A 782 1.44 -4.86 11.63
C SER A 782 0.51 -5.19 12.79
N ASN A 783 -0.18 -6.34 12.76
CA ASN A 783 -1.07 -6.78 13.83
C ASN A 783 -0.32 -7.00 15.16
N LYS A 784 0.89 -7.55 15.13
CA LYS A 784 1.73 -7.72 16.33
C LYS A 784 2.07 -6.37 16.97
N VAL A 785 2.45 -5.38 16.15
CA VAL A 785 2.72 -4.00 16.60
C VAL A 785 1.45 -3.36 17.16
N ILE A 786 0.32 -3.46 16.45
CA ILE A 786 -0.97 -2.89 16.89
C ILE A 786 -1.35 -3.41 18.29
N ARG A 787 -1.19 -4.71 18.56
CA ARG A 787 -1.50 -5.30 19.87
C ARG A 787 -0.67 -4.68 20.98
N GLN A 788 0.65 -4.61 20.79
CA GLN A 788 1.56 -4.10 21.81
C GLN A 788 1.32 -2.61 22.07
N GLU A 789 1.13 -1.84 21.00
CA GLU A 789 0.85 -0.41 21.06
C GLU A 789 -0.49 -0.12 21.74
N LEU A 790 -1.52 -0.92 21.46
CA LEU A 790 -2.85 -0.77 22.07
C LEU A 790 -2.79 -0.88 23.59
N TYR A 791 -2.25 -1.98 24.11
CA TYR A 791 -2.18 -2.20 25.56
C TYR A 791 -1.33 -1.15 26.26
N ARG A 792 -0.20 -0.76 25.66
CA ARG A 792 0.66 0.30 26.19
C ARG A 792 -0.10 1.63 26.26
N ASN A 793 -0.75 2.04 25.17
CA ASN A 793 -1.40 3.34 25.09
C ASN A 793 -2.64 3.42 25.98
N ILE A 794 -3.44 2.35 26.07
CA ILE A 794 -4.56 2.28 27.03
C ILE A 794 -4.05 2.37 28.47
N ALA A 795 -3.02 1.61 28.83
CA ALA A 795 -2.50 1.62 30.20
C ALA A 795 -1.96 3.00 30.59
N LEU A 796 -1.18 3.63 29.70
CA LEU A 796 -0.67 4.98 29.92
C LEU A 796 -1.80 6.01 30.01
N ALA A 797 -2.80 5.95 29.13
CA ALA A 797 -3.95 6.85 29.14
C ALA A 797 -4.76 6.71 30.43
N ALA A 798 -5.06 5.47 30.85
CA ALA A 798 -5.80 5.20 32.08
C ALA A 798 -5.07 5.72 33.33
N VAL A 799 -3.75 5.50 33.42
CA VAL A 799 -2.92 6.03 34.52
C VAL A 799 -2.94 7.56 34.51
N CYS A 800 -2.82 8.19 33.34
CA CYS A 800 -2.83 9.64 33.22
C CYS A 800 -4.17 10.24 33.62
N VAL A 801 -5.28 9.70 33.12
CA VAL A 801 -6.63 10.14 33.50
C VAL A 801 -6.86 9.98 35.01
N PHE A 802 -6.40 8.88 35.61
CA PHE A 802 -6.46 8.70 37.06
C PHE A 802 -5.68 9.78 37.82
N ILE A 803 -4.46 10.09 37.40
CA ILE A 803 -3.63 11.14 38.02
C ILE A 803 -4.32 12.50 37.89
N ILE A 804 -4.86 12.84 36.73
CA ILE A 804 -5.54 14.13 36.50
C ILE A 804 -6.80 14.23 37.38
N CYS A 805 -7.60 13.17 37.45
CA CYS A 805 -8.76 13.12 38.34
C CYS A 805 -8.34 13.31 39.80
N LEU A 806 -7.26 12.65 40.23
CA LEU A 806 -6.74 12.76 41.60
C LEU A 806 -6.28 14.18 41.94
N VAL A 807 -5.57 14.84 41.01
CA VAL A 807 -5.08 16.21 41.19
C VAL A 807 -6.24 17.21 41.24
N LEU A 808 -7.22 17.09 40.35
CA LEU A 808 -8.27 18.10 40.19
C LEU A 808 -9.46 17.90 41.13
N ILE A 809 -9.85 16.64 41.43
CA ILE A 809 -10.87 16.34 42.45
C ILE A 809 -10.26 16.43 43.86
N ALA A 810 -8.94 16.37 44.00
CA ALA A 810 -8.23 16.52 45.28
C ALA A 810 -8.78 15.61 46.41
N ASN A 811 -9.34 14.44 46.06
CA ASN A 811 -9.81 13.43 46.99
C ASN A 811 -9.61 12.04 46.39
N ILE A 812 -8.78 11.21 47.05
CA ILE A 812 -8.43 9.88 46.54
C ILE A 812 -9.64 8.95 46.43
N TRP A 813 -10.55 8.99 47.39
CA TRP A 813 -11.72 8.11 47.43
C TRP A 813 -12.71 8.42 46.31
N THR A 814 -13.04 9.70 46.11
CA THR A 814 -13.92 10.12 44.99
C THR A 814 -13.26 9.82 43.64
N SER A 815 -11.95 10.05 43.53
CA SER A 815 -11.21 9.77 42.28
C SER A 815 -11.17 8.28 41.95
N LEU A 816 -11.03 7.39 42.94
CA LEU A 816 -11.14 5.94 42.75
C LEU A 816 -12.55 5.53 42.29
N MET A 817 -13.60 6.14 42.83
CA MET A 817 -14.98 5.86 42.39
C MET A 817 -15.23 6.33 40.95
N VAL A 818 -14.76 7.52 40.59
CA VAL A 818 -14.80 8.04 39.20
C VAL A 818 -14.03 7.11 38.28
N PHE A 819 -12.81 6.72 38.64
CA PHE A 819 -12.01 5.79 37.85
C PHE A 819 -12.66 4.41 37.71
N SER A 820 -13.38 3.92 38.73
CA SER A 820 -14.14 2.68 38.61
C SER A 820 -15.23 2.77 37.53
N CYS A 821 -15.83 3.94 37.33
CA CYS A 821 -16.80 4.18 36.25
C CYS A 821 -16.14 4.08 34.87
N VAL A 822 -14.94 4.67 34.73
CA VAL A 822 -14.15 4.58 33.50
C VAL A 822 -13.76 3.14 33.21
N ALA A 823 -13.23 2.42 34.19
CA ALA A 823 -12.82 1.02 34.05
C ALA A 823 -14.01 0.11 33.66
N LEU A 824 -15.16 0.26 34.32
CA LEU A 824 -16.37 -0.49 33.98
C LEU A 824 -16.90 -0.14 32.59
N THR A 825 -16.87 1.15 32.20
CA THR A 825 -17.27 1.60 30.86
C THR A 825 -16.38 0.96 29.80
N PHE A 826 -15.06 0.98 30.03
CA PHE A 826 -14.08 0.43 29.10
C PHE A 826 -14.27 -1.08 28.89
N VAL A 827 -14.44 -1.85 29.97
CA VAL A 827 -14.70 -3.29 29.90
C VAL A 827 -16.04 -3.58 29.23
N ASN A 828 -17.08 -2.77 29.49
CA ASN A 828 -18.37 -2.93 28.82
C ASN A 828 -18.28 -2.65 27.31
N VAL A 829 -17.54 -1.62 26.91
CA VAL A 829 -17.29 -1.32 25.49
C VAL A 829 -16.54 -2.48 24.84
N GLY A 830 -15.44 -2.96 25.45
CA GLY A 830 -14.67 -4.10 24.92
C GLY A 830 -15.49 -5.38 24.80
N GLY A 831 -16.35 -5.68 25.77
CA GLY A 831 -17.22 -6.85 25.72
C GLY A 831 -18.30 -6.77 24.65
N PHE A 832 -18.94 -5.60 24.52
CA PHE A 832 -19.95 -5.38 23.48
C PHE A 832 -19.33 -5.26 22.08
N MET A 833 -18.07 -4.85 21.94
CA MET A 833 -17.37 -4.93 20.66
C MET A 833 -17.37 -6.36 20.12
N HIS A 834 -17.08 -7.36 20.97
CA HIS A 834 -17.16 -8.76 20.59
C HIS A 834 -18.60 -9.15 20.17
N PHE A 835 -19.61 -8.80 20.99
CA PHE A 835 -21.02 -9.09 20.66
C PHE A 835 -21.53 -8.39 19.40
N TRP A 836 -20.90 -7.30 18.97
CA TRP A 836 -21.21 -6.56 17.75
C TRP A 836 -20.33 -6.90 16.55
N GLY A 837 -19.52 -7.96 16.67
CA GLY A 837 -18.66 -8.46 15.61
C GLY A 837 -17.53 -7.50 15.24
N LEU A 838 -17.12 -6.64 16.17
CA LEU A 838 -15.94 -5.79 16.02
C LEU A 838 -14.71 -6.54 16.49
N THR A 839 -13.58 -6.27 15.85
CA THR A 839 -12.27 -6.86 16.18
C THR A 839 -11.31 -5.78 16.63
N ILE A 840 -10.20 -6.17 17.24
CA ILE A 840 -9.10 -5.26 17.54
C ILE A 840 -8.32 -4.98 16.26
N ASP A 841 -8.37 -3.72 15.81
CA ASP A 841 -7.66 -3.20 14.64
C ASP A 841 -7.24 -1.73 14.83
N VAL A 842 -6.62 -1.11 13.84
CA VAL A 842 -6.16 0.29 13.95
C VAL A 842 -7.30 1.28 14.24
N VAL A 843 -8.48 1.08 13.66
CA VAL A 843 -9.63 1.98 13.77
C VAL A 843 -10.26 1.88 15.15
N THR A 844 -10.51 0.67 15.62
CA THR A 844 -11.05 0.42 16.98
C THR A 844 -10.06 0.80 18.07
N CYS A 845 -8.75 0.63 17.85
CA CYS A 845 -7.70 1.14 18.77
C CYS A 845 -7.84 2.65 19.02
N VAL A 846 -8.02 3.44 17.96
CA VAL A 846 -8.23 4.90 18.07
C VAL A 846 -9.45 5.19 18.94
N GLN A 847 -10.54 4.47 18.71
CA GLN A 847 -11.81 4.67 19.39
C GLN A 847 -11.77 4.23 20.85
N LEU A 848 -11.02 3.19 21.19
CA LEU A 848 -10.79 2.77 22.57
C LEU A 848 -9.97 3.79 23.37
N ILE A 849 -8.98 4.44 22.75
CA ILE A 849 -8.25 5.55 23.40
C ILE A 849 -9.19 6.74 23.62
N LEU A 850 -9.97 7.10 22.60
CA LEU A 850 -10.99 8.14 22.69
C LEU A 850 -12.04 7.85 23.77
N ALA A 851 -12.43 6.58 23.93
CA ALA A 851 -13.41 6.14 24.92
C ALA A 851 -12.97 6.45 26.36
N ILE A 852 -11.66 6.37 26.67
CA ILE A 852 -11.14 6.63 28.03
C ILE A 852 -11.33 8.11 28.40
N GLY A 853 -11.09 9.01 27.45
CA GLY A 853 -11.33 10.45 27.61
C GLY A 853 -12.81 10.74 27.81
N LEU A 854 -13.65 10.41 26.81
CA LEU A 854 -15.09 10.71 26.86
C LEU A 854 -15.84 10.04 28.01
N ALA A 855 -15.41 8.84 28.47
CA ALA A 855 -16.08 8.15 29.57
C ALA A 855 -15.84 8.81 30.93
N VAL A 856 -14.71 9.51 31.11
CA VAL A 856 -14.41 10.13 32.41
C VAL A 856 -15.31 11.33 32.66
N ASP A 857 -15.63 12.09 31.62
CA ASP A 857 -16.37 13.36 31.70
C ASP A 857 -17.67 13.24 32.51
N TYR A 858 -18.53 12.29 32.13
CA TYR A 858 -19.83 12.08 32.78
C TYR A 858 -19.69 11.82 34.29
N SER A 859 -18.69 11.02 34.67
CA SER A 859 -18.46 10.63 36.06
C SER A 859 -17.67 11.68 36.86
N ALA A 860 -16.75 12.40 36.21
CA ALA A 860 -15.95 13.46 36.82
C ALA A 860 -16.81 14.67 37.21
N HIS A 861 -17.75 15.10 36.35
CA HIS A 861 -18.71 16.17 36.66
C HIS A 861 -19.52 15.84 37.92
N ILE A 862 -20.05 14.62 38.01
CA ILE A 862 -20.85 14.16 39.15
C ILE A 862 -19.98 14.04 40.41
N GLY A 863 -18.79 13.44 40.30
CA GLY A 863 -17.87 13.26 41.42
C GLY A 863 -17.38 14.58 42.01
N HIS A 864 -16.95 15.53 41.17
CA HIS A 864 -16.52 16.86 41.61
C HIS A 864 -17.66 17.64 42.25
N CYS A 865 -18.83 17.69 41.61
CA CYS A 865 -20.00 18.39 42.15
C CYS A 865 -20.51 17.78 43.47
N PHE A 866 -20.44 16.47 43.66
CA PHE A 866 -20.74 15.85 44.95
C PHE A 866 -19.86 16.36 46.08
N MET A 867 -18.59 16.65 45.82
CA MET A 867 -17.63 17.14 46.83
C MET A 867 -17.86 18.60 47.24
N THR A 868 -18.56 19.39 46.42
CA THR A 868 -18.88 20.80 46.72
C THR A 868 -20.13 20.94 47.59
N PHE A 869 -21.03 19.96 47.57
CA PHE A 869 -22.26 19.97 48.38
C PHE A 869 -22.07 19.44 49.79
N GLN A 870 -22.92 19.95 50.69
CA GLN A 870 -22.93 19.71 52.13
C GLN A 870 -24.15 18.90 52.56
N GLY A 871 -24.09 18.27 53.74
CA GLY A 871 -25.19 17.45 54.29
C GLY A 871 -24.95 15.94 54.20
N GLY A 872 -26.03 15.15 54.36
CA GLY A 872 -25.96 13.68 54.30
C GLY A 872 -25.60 13.16 52.91
N ARG A 873 -25.02 11.96 52.80
CA ARG A 873 -24.62 11.35 51.52
C ARG A 873 -25.76 11.34 50.48
N ASN A 874 -26.96 10.91 50.88
CA ASN A 874 -28.14 10.89 50.01
C ASN A 874 -28.58 12.30 49.57
N GLU A 875 -28.53 13.28 50.47
CA GLU A 875 -28.93 14.67 50.18
C GLU A 875 -27.96 15.31 49.20
N ARG A 876 -26.66 15.11 49.42
CA ARG A 876 -25.59 15.55 48.52
C ARG A 876 -25.74 14.94 47.14
N VAL A 877 -25.96 13.63 47.03
CA VAL A 877 -26.21 12.97 45.74
C VAL A 877 -27.44 13.55 45.03
N LYS A 878 -28.53 13.80 45.78
CA LYS A 878 -29.74 14.41 45.23
C LYS A 878 -29.47 15.82 44.71
N ALA A 879 -28.75 16.64 45.47
CA ALA A 879 -28.36 18.00 45.06
C ALA A 879 -27.48 17.97 43.81
N THR A 880 -26.48 17.09 43.76
CA THR A 880 -25.61 16.86 42.61
C THR A 880 -26.41 16.50 41.35
N LEU A 881 -27.30 15.52 41.42
CA LEU A 881 -28.09 15.09 40.27
C LEU A 881 -28.97 16.21 39.72
N VAL A 882 -29.54 17.04 40.60
CA VAL A 882 -30.40 18.17 40.21
C VAL A 882 -29.58 19.28 39.55
N GLU A 883 -28.38 19.57 40.07
CA GLU A 883 -27.54 20.64 39.54
C GLU A 883 -26.85 20.26 38.22
N ILE A 884 -26.18 19.10 38.17
CA ILE A 884 -25.32 18.74 37.03
C ILE A 884 -25.86 17.59 36.17
N GLY A 885 -26.85 16.83 36.65
CA GLY A 885 -27.39 15.68 35.90
C GLY A 885 -28.07 16.05 34.59
N GLY A 886 -28.81 17.17 34.56
CA GLY A 886 -29.45 17.67 33.33
C GLY A 886 -28.45 18.06 32.23
N PRO A 887 -27.45 18.91 32.54
CA PRO A 887 -26.34 19.21 31.63
C PRO A 887 -25.63 17.96 31.10
N VAL A 888 -25.26 17.02 31.99
CA VAL A 888 -24.54 15.79 31.61
C VAL A 888 -25.37 14.90 30.66
N ILE A 889 -26.67 14.73 30.90
CA ILE A 889 -27.56 14.01 29.98
C ILE A 889 -27.62 14.71 28.62
N SER A 890 -27.73 16.03 28.63
CA SER A 890 -27.87 16.83 27.41
C SER A 890 -26.60 16.80 26.56
N GLY A 891 -25.43 16.84 27.20
CA GLY A 891 -24.11 16.69 26.59
C GLY A 891 -23.90 15.30 25.99
N GLY A 892 -24.14 14.25 26.77
CA GLY A 892 -24.06 12.87 26.27
C GLY A 892 -25.00 12.60 25.10
N PHE A 893 -26.22 13.14 25.13
CA PHE A 893 -27.16 13.02 24.02
C PHE A 893 -26.74 13.82 22.78
N SER A 894 -26.11 14.99 22.91
CA SER A 894 -25.52 15.67 21.74
C SER A 894 -24.41 14.86 21.09
N THR A 895 -23.55 14.21 21.89
CA THR A 895 -22.50 13.33 21.36
C THR A 895 -23.12 12.17 20.59
N PHE A 896 -24.15 11.51 21.12
CA PHE A 896 -24.90 10.49 20.37
C PHE A 896 -25.45 11.03 19.04
N LEU A 897 -26.09 12.20 19.08
CA LEU A 897 -26.73 12.82 17.93
C LEU A 897 -25.73 13.23 16.82
N ALA A 898 -24.51 13.59 17.20
CA ALA A 898 -23.44 13.95 16.26
C ALA A 898 -23.03 12.76 15.37
N PHE A 899 -23.14 11.53 15.88
CA PHE A 899 -22.68 10.33 15.17
C PHE A 899 -23.82 9.42 14.69
N VAL A 900 -25.09 9.70 15.03
CA VAL A 900 -26.22 8.80 14.70
C VAL A 900 -26.36 8.54 13.21
N LEU A 901 -26.05 9.52 12.35
CA LEU A 901 -26.15 9.37 10.90
C LEU A 901 -25.04 8.47 10.31
N LEU A 902 -23.94 8.26 11.05
CA LEU A 902 -22.89 7.33 10.64
C LEU A 902 -23.33 5.86 10.73
N ALA A 903 -24.43 5.57 11.44
CA ALA A 903 -25.00 4.23 11.51
C ALA A 903 -25.43 3.67 10.14
N VAL A 904 -25.71 4.56 9.17
CA VAL A 904 -26.20 4.21 7.82
C VAL A 904 -25.07 4.25 6.77
N SER A 905 -23.83 4.59 7.18
CA SER A 905 -22.68 4.66 6.27
C SER A 905 -22.31 3.29 5.71
N LYS A 906 -21.81 3.26 4.47
CA LYS A 906 -21.19 2.07 3.87
C LYS A 906 -19.72 1.88 4.29
N SER A 907 -19.10 2.91 4.86
CA SER A 907 -17.71 2.87 5.30
C SER A 907 -17.57 2.11 6.61
N TYR A 908 -16.68 1.12 6.63
CA TYR A 908 -16.31 0.42 7.87
C TYR A 908 -15.81 1.37 8.96
N VAL A 909 -15.06 2.40 8.58
CA VAL A 909 -14.54 3.40 9.53
C VAL A 909 -15.70 4.07 10.27
N PHE A 910 -16.68 4.59 9.53
CA PHE A 910 -17.79 5.35 10.11
C PHE A 910 -18.79 4.47 10.87
N THR A 911 -19.10 3.28 10.37
CA THR A 911 -19.97 2.34 11.09
C THR A 911 -19.35 1.88 12.39
N THR A 912 -18.04 1.60 12.40
CA THR A 912 -17.29 1.26 13.61
C THR A 912 -17.26 2.43 14.59
N PHE A 913 -16.99 3.65 14.10
CA PHE A 913 -17.05 4.88 14.90
C PHE A 913 -18.40 5.07 15.59
N PHE A 914 -19.51 4.92 14.85
CA PHE A 914 -20.85 4.97 15.44
C PHE A 914 -21.00 3.92 16.53
N LYS A 915 -20.64 2.67 16.24
CA LYS A 915 -20.82 1.56 17.17
C LYS A 915 -20.06 1.80 18.49
N VAL A 916 -18.76 2.04 18.46
CA VAL A 916 -17.99 2.19 19.71
C VAL A 916 -18.42 3.45 20.46
N LEU A 917 -18.61 4.59 19.79
CA LEU A 917 -19.04 5.82 20.47
C LEU A 917 -20.44 5.69 21.08
N PHE A 918 -21.36 5.00 20.41
CA PHE A 918 -22.68 4.69 20.97
C PHE A 918 -22.56 3.90 22.28
N LEU A 919 -21.71 2.88 22.32
CA LEU A 919 -21.45 2.10 23.53
C LEU A 919 -20.82 2.96 24.64
N VAL A 920 -19.86 3.81 24.30
CA VAL A 920 -19.21 4.74 25.24
C VAL A 920 -20.22 5.69 25.86
N VAL A 921 -21.09 6.31 25.06
CA VAL A 921 -22.13 7.23 25.56
C VAL A 921 -23.12 6.50 26.48
N ILE A 922 -23.64 5.34 26.06
CA ILE A 922 -24.62 4.60 26.86
C ILE A 922 -24.03 4.13 28.18
N PHE A 923 -22.87 3.45 28.14
CA PHE A 923 -22.26 2.94 29.36
C PHE A 923 -21.67 4.05 30.22
N GLY A 924 -21.12 5.10 29.61
CA GLY A 924 -20.63 6.28 30.31
C GLY A 924 -21.74 7.01 31.06
N LEU A 925 -22.89 7.27 30.42
CA LEU A 925 -24.06 7.87 31.08
C LEU A 925 -24.63 6.95 32.17
N PHE A 926 -24.72 5.64 31.92
CA PHE A 926 -25.16 4.68 32.93
C PHE A 926 -24.23 4.71 34.16
N HIS A 927 -22.92 4.64 33.96
CA HIS A 927 -21.98 4.63 35.08
C HIS A 927 -21.92 5.97 35.81
N GLY A 928 -21.94 7.09 35.09
CA GLY A 928 -21.88 8.43 35.66
C GLY A 928 -23.17 8.86 36.38
N LEU A 929 -24.35 8.50 35.86
CA LEU A 929 -25.65 8.99 36.37
C LEU A 929 -26.47 7.96 37.15
N VAL A 930 -26.12 6.67 37.09
CA VAL A 930 -26.84 5.60 37.81
C VAL A 930 -25.92 4.96 38.85
N TYR A 931 -24.82 4.36 38.42
CA TYR A 931 -23.91 3.61 39.30
C TYR A 931 -23.16 4.51 40.29
N LEU A 932 -22.53 5.59 39.81
CA LEU A 932 -21.74 6.49 40.66
C LEU A 932 -22.59 7.17 41.75
N PRO A 933 -23.79 7.72 41.48
CA PRO A 933 -24.67 8.24 42.52
C PRO A 933 -25.03 7.21 43.59
N VAL A 934 -25.29 5.96 43.20
CA VAL A 934 -25.54 4.87 44.16
C VAL A 934 -24.31 4.62 45.02
N LEU A 935 -23.13 4.53 44.41
CA LEU A 935 -21.87 4.30 45.13
C LEU A 935 -21.53 5.44 46.11
N LEU A 936 -21.62 6.70 45.65
CA LEU A 936 -21.42 7.90 46.47
C LEU A 936 -22.42 7.98 47.62
N SER A 937 -23.67 7.56 47.40
CA SER A 937 -24.70 7.56 48.44
C SER A 937 -24.40 6.57 49.58
N MET A 938 -23.71 5.46 49.26
CA MET A 938 -23.41 4.38 50.21
C MET A 938 -22.09 4.61 50.93
N ILE A 939 -21.03 4.96 50.19
CA ILE A 939 -19.65 5.00 50.69
C ILE A 939 -18.90 6.30 50.34
N GLY A 940 -19.58 7.33 49.84
CA GLY A 940 -18.96 8.60 49.47
C GLY A 940 -18.24 9.30 50.65
N PRO A 941 -17.09 9.97 50.42
CA PRO A 941 -16.36 10.67 51.46
C PRO A 941 -17.09 11.94 51.92
N GLY A 942 -16.60 12.55 53.01
CA GLY A 942 -17.02 13.88 53.44
C GLY A 942 -16.80 14.94 52.37
N ALA A 943 -17.52 16.05 52.45
CA ALA A 943 -17.38 17.17 51.52
C ALA A 943 -16.05 17.91 51.72
N TYR A 944 -15.70 18.84 50.82
CA TYR A 944 -14.50 19.65 51.00
C TYR A 944 -14.59 20.52 52.26
N PHE A 945 -13.46 20.70 52.94
CA PHE A 945 -13.36 21.59 54.11
C PHE A 945 -13.79 23.05 53.82
N SER A 946 -13.61 23.50 52.57
CA SER A 946 -14.05 24.83 52.11
C SER A 946 -15.57 24.94 51.91
N ALA A 947 -16.24 23.81 51.70
CA ALA A 947 -17.69 23.73 51.69
C ALA A 947 -18.21 23.58 53.13
N ASP A 948 -17.51 22.84 54.01
CA ASP A 948 -17.91 22.66 55.42
C ASP A 948 -17.90 24.00 56.16
N ARG A 949 -16.84 24.80 55.99
CA ARG A 949 -16.74 26.13 56.59
C ARG A 949 -17.84 27.09 56.12
N ARG A 950 -18.21 27.04 54.85
CA ARG A 950 -19.32 27.86 54.30
C ARG A 950 -20.65 27.43 54.88
N TYR A 951 -20.92 26.13 54.91
CA TYR A 951 -22.14 25.63 55.53
C TYR A 951 -22.24 26.01 57.00
N GLN A 952 -21.15 25.96 57.77
CA GLN A 952 -21.15 26.42 59.15
C GLN A 952 -21.40 27.94 59.26
N HIS A 953 -20.85 28.75 58.35
CA HIS A 953 -21.12 30.18 58.29
C HIS A 953 -22.59 30.48 57.96
N ASP A 954 -23.12 29.91 56.87
CA ASP A 954 -24.51 30.11 56.42
C ASP A 954 -25.52 29.50 57.39
N LYS A 955 -25.14 28.44 58.11
CA LYS A 955 -25.95 27.87 59.20
C LYS A 955 -25.96 28.83 60.39
N LYS A 956 -24.81 29.42 60.74
CA LYS A 956 -24.72 30.39 61.82
C LYS A 956 -25.53 31.67 61.50
N GLU A 957 -25.47 32.17 60.27
CA GLU A 957 -26.31 33.30 59.83
C GLU A 957 -27.81 32.97 59.87
N ARG A 958 -28.22 31.77 59.43
CA ARG A 958 -29.63 31.33 59.51
C ARG A 958 -30.10 31.08 60.95
N ASP A 959 -29.25 30.51 61.79
CA ASP A 959 -29.55 30.29 63.20
C ASP A 959 -29.62 31.65 63.94
N GLU A 960 -28.83 32.65 63.52
CA GLU A 960 -28.91 34.04 63.98
C GLU A 960 -30.18 34.76 63.47
N GLU A 961 -30.56 34.62 62.19
CA GLU A 961 -31.82 35.16 61.64
C GLU A 961 -33.07 34.54 62.29
N ASN A 962 -33.12 33.21 62.40
CA ASN A 962 -34.24 32.51 63.06
C ASN A 962 -34.26 32.78 64.57
N GLY A 963 -33.10 33.05 65.19
CA GLY A 963 -33.00 33.50 66.57
C GLY A 963 -33.56 34.90 66.77
N VAL A 964 -33.35 35.82 65.82
CA VAL A 964 -33.91 37.18 65.83
C VAL A 964 -35.43 37.16 65.61
N ASP A 965 -35.94 36.32 64.70
CA ASP A 965 -37.39 36.16 64.48
C ASP A 965 -38.11 35.53 65.66
N ASN A 966 -37.51 34.54 66.33
CA ASN A 966 -38.06 33.99 67.58
C ASN A 966 -38.03 35.00 68.73
N TYR A 967 -36.97 35.82 68.84
CA TYR A 967 -36.89 36.89 69.84
C TYR A 967 -37.89 38.03 69.55
N ALA A 968 -38.20 38.29 68.27
CA ALA A 968 -39.23 39.24 67.86
C ALA A 968 -40.66 38.72 68.12
N MET A 969 -40.90 37.42 67.95
CA MET A 969 -42.17 36.76 68.31
C MET A 969 -42.39 36.71 69.83
N GLU A 970 -41.37 36.37 70.64
CA GLU A 970 -41.47 36.40 72.12
C GLU A 970 -41.72 37.82 72.66
N LYS A 971 -41.20 38.85 71.98
CA LYS A 971 -41.46 40.26 72.33
C LYS A 971 -42.87 40.72 71.96
N GLN A 972 -43.48 40.14 70.91
CA GLN A 972 -44.89 40.38 70.60
C GLN A 972 -45.84 39.67 71.58
N GLU A 973 -45.54 38.44 72.01
CA GLU A 973 -46.38 37.75 73.01
C GLU A 973 -46.28 38.36 74.41
N SER A 974 -45.11 38.86 74.82
CA SER A 974 -44.93 39.54 76.13
C SER A 974 -45.51 40.97 76.21
N THR A 975 -45.97 41.55 75.10
CA THR A 975 -46.66 42.86 75.10
C THR A 975 -48.18 42.72 75.02
N THR A 976 -48.73 41.50 75.06
CA THR A 976 -50.17 41.21 74.95
C THR A 976 -50.76 40.46 76.16
N LEU A 977 -50.10 40.53 77.32
CA LEU A 977 -50.60 40.02 78.60
C LEU A 977 -50.58 41.09 79.69
#